data_AF-A0A673IT37-F1
#
_entry.id   AF-A0A673IT37-F1
#
_cell.length_a   1.000
_cell.length_b   1.000
_cell.length_c   1.000
_cell.angle_alpha   90.00
_cell.angle_beta   90.00
_cell.angle_gamma   90.00
#
_symmetry.space_group_name_H-M   'P 1'
#
loop_
_entity.id
_entity.type
_entity.pdbx_description
1 polymer ?
#
loop_
_entity_poly.entity_id
_entity_poly.type
_entity_poly.pdbx_seq_one_letter_code
_entity_poly.pdbx_strand_id
1 'polypeptide(L)'
;LKYHWQTQNVKVSGVDDMVLLSKISEDAITDNLKKRYMDDFIFTYIGPVLISVNPFKQLPYFTDREIELYQGAAQYENPPHIYALADNMYRNMMIDSENQCAIISGESGAGKTVAAKYIMSYISKVSGGGTKVQHVKDIILQSNPLLEAFGNAKTVRNNNSSRFGKYFEIQFSRGGEPDGGKISNFLLEKSRVVSQNHGERNFHIYYQLLQGATKEQRENLGITTPDYYLYLNQSDTYTVEDVNDKKEFKDTMAAMSVVGLSLDAQDTVLQIVAGILHLGNIAFREEGNYAVVESEDFLAFPSYLLGINQDGLKSKLTSRIMDSKWGGKTETISVTLNKEQASFTRDALSKALYSRLFDYLVDVSQLECLEFELSKIICFCKNGFEQFCINFVNEKLQQIFIELTLKAEQEEYVQEGIRWTPIEYFNNKVVCDLIESKVNPPGIMSILDDVCATMHAKGEGADQTLLQKLQSQIGTHEHFNSWNKGFIVHHYAGKVSYDVSGFCERNRDVLFSDIIELMQSSELAFIRDLFPENLEAEKRGRPSTAGLKIKKQANNLVQTLMKCTPHYIRCIKPNETKKARDWEESRIKHQVEYLGLRENIRVRRAGYAFRRVFKKFLQRYAILTRETWPQWRGDEKQGVLHLLKSVNMDSDQYQLGKTKIFIKAPESLFLLEEMRERKYNGYARVIQQAWRKHIAVRKYVRMREEASDLLLNKKERRKNSLNRNFMGDYIGMDNHPEIRQFVGRRERVDFADVVVKYDRRFKTVKRDLILTPKFLYLIGREKVKQGPEKGQIREVLKRLIEVEKIQSVSLSTLQDDLFIVHEDQYDSVLQSVFKTEFLSLLYKRYEEKTRKKLPLKFNNLLEFKVKKGGWGPFSSAGSRQIQFQMGQGDEAVLKPSSKVLTVSIGPGLPKNAITIIISVGPTRRDNRKSRYKGNQNRNLPLNCFRNSFKMFLWPVISEPPKSDSRGRGTQGQPAVRNSLLHQQSSMDQMHRRRSKEYKPLPGSGGPKPKPRPRTPQCRALYAYDAQDTDELNFQADEIIEILCEDPSGWWQGRLRGKEGMFPGNYVEKI
;
A
#
# COMPACT_ATOMS: atom_id res chain seq x y z
N LEU A 1 -21.27 -33.36 2.21
CA LEU A 1 -20.72 -33.07 3.55
C LEU A 1 -20.82 -31.55 3.79
N LYS A 2 -21.06 -31.07 5.02
CA LYS A 2 -20.97 -29.62 5.30
C LYS A 2 -19.49 -29.24 5.41
N TYR A 3 -19.05 -28.25 4.64
CA TYR A 3 -17.65 -27.81 4.60
C TYR A 3 -17.29 -27.02 5.85
N HIS A 4 -16.11 -27.27 6.42
CA HIS A 4 -15.74 -26.74 7.73
C HIS A 4 -15.18 -25.30 7.70
N TRP A 5 -15.03 -24.71 6.51
CA TRP A 5 -14.48 -23.37 6.29
C TRP A 5 -15.54 -22.24 6.28
N GLN A 6 -16.82 -22.56 6.49
CA GLN A 6 -17.78 -21.53 6.90
C GLN A 6 -17.41 -21.03 8.31
N THR A 7 -16.66 -19.93 8.36
CA THR A 7 -16.45 -19.13 9.56
C THR A 7 -17.80 -18.80 10.17
N GLN A 8 -18.05 -19.30 11.39
CA GLN A 8 -19.33 -19.13 12.05
C GLN A 8 -19.62 -17.62 12.20
N ASN A 9 -20.76 -17.20 11.64
CA ASN A 9 -21.28 -15.82 11.57
C ASN A 9 -20.82 -14.92 10.40
N VAL A 10 -20.28 -15.43 9.29
CA VAL A 10 -20.15 -14.64 8.04
C VAL A 10 -21.42 -14.77 7.18
N LYS A 11 -22.01 -13.63 6.77
CA LYS A 11 -23.14 -13.58 5.82
C LYS A 11 -22.63 -13.87 4.40
N VAL A 12 -22.97 -15.04 3.86
CA VAL A 12 -22.63 -15.40 2.47
C VAL A 12 -23.52 -14.61 1.51
N SER A 13 -22.93 -13.65 0.79
CA SER A 13 -23.62 -12.87 -0.25
C SER A 13 -23.07 -13.19 -1.63
N GLY A 14 -23.92 -13.76 -2.49
CA GLY A 14 -23.54 -14.20 -3.83
C GLY A 14 -22.38 -15.22 -3.83
N VAL A 15 -21.48 -15.07 -4.80
CA VAL A 15 -20.29 -15.89 -5.02
C VAL A 15 -19.07 -14.97 -5.10
N ASP A 16 -18.02 -15.29 -4.35
CA ASP A 16 -16.79 -14.50 -4.24
C ASP A 16 -15.89 -14.52 -5.49
N ASP A 17 -15.82 -15.66 -6.20
CA ASP A 17 -15.17 -15.77 -7.52
C ASP A 17 -16.19 -16.26 -8.56
N MET A 18 -16.43 -15.44 -9.59
CA MET A 18 -17.44 -15.73 -10.62
C MET A 18 -17.03 -16.83 -11.61
N VAL A 19 -15.80 -17.35 -11.55
CA VAL A 19 -15.46 -18.65 -12.20
C VAL A 19 -16.34 -19.79 -11.68
N LEU A 20 -16.82 -19.69 -10.43
CA LEU A 20 -17.67 -20.68 -9.75
C LEU A 20 -19.18 -20.51 -10.03
N LEU A 21 -19.61 -19.55 -10.86
CA LEU A 21 -21.03 -19.38 -11.23
C LEU A 21 -21.57 -20.62 -11.94
N SER A 22 -22.76 -21.08 -11.56
CA SER A 22 -23.35 -22.31 -12.15
C SER A 22 -23.60 -22.19 -13.65
N LYS A 23 -24.21 -21.06 -14.09
CA LYS A 23 -24.43 -20.66 -15.49
C LYS A 23 -23.65 -19.38 -15.80
N ILE A 24 -23.17 -19.23 -17.05
CA ILE A 24 -22.46 -18.04 -17.52
C ILE A 24 -23.34 -17.28 -18.54
N SER A 25 -24.01 -16.22 -18.07
CA SER A 25 -24.69 -15.19 -18.88
C SER A 25 -24.47 -13.81 -18.27
N GLU A 26 -24.66 -12.72 -19.02
CA GLU A 26 -24.62 -11.37 -18.42
C GLU A 26 -25.60 -11.21 -17.26
N ASP A 27 -26.79 -11.82 -17.33
CA ASP A 27 -27.76 -11.79 -16.24
C ASP A 27 -27.17 -12.38 -14.97
N ALA A 28 -26.58 -13.59 -15.03
CA ALA A 28 -26.03 -14.28 -13.86
C ALA A 28 -24.83 -13.53 -13.23
N ILE A 29 -24.04 -12.83 -14.06
CA ILE A 29 -22.94 -11.96 -13.61
C ILE A 29 -23.52 -10.72 -12.91
N THR A 30 -24.49 -10.06 -13.54
CA THR A 30 -25.11 -8.82 -13.04
C THR A 30 -25.87 -9.09 -11.74
N ASP A 31 -26.63 -10.19 -11.67
CA ASP A 31 -27.32 -10.69 -10.47
C ASP A 31 -26.36 -10.92 -9.28
N ASN A 32 -25.18 -11.49 -9.55
CA ASN A 32 -24.19 -11.76 -8.50
C ASN A 32 -23.58 -10.46 -7.96
N LEU A 33 -23.17 -9.56 -8.86
CA LEU A 33 -22.66 -8.24 -8.50
C LEU A 33 -23.72 -7.42 -7.74
N LYS A 34 -24.99 -7.49 -8.15
CA LYS A 34 -26.13 -6.81 -7.51
C LYS A 34 -26.34 -7.26 -6.07
N LYS A 35 -26.38 -8.58 -5.84
CA LYS A 35 -26.58 -9.18 -4.50
C LYS A 35 -25.44 -8.76 -3.55
N ARG A 36 -24.20 -8.84 -4.03
CA ARG A 36 -23.00 -8.43 -3.27
C ARG A 36 -22.97 -6.93 -2.98
N TYR A 37 -23.27 -6.10 -3.98
CA TYR A 37 -23.33 -4.64 -3.84
C TYR A 37 -24.37 -4.18 -2.82
N MET A 38 -25.57 -4.78 -2.81
CA MET A 38 -26.64 -4.46 -1.83
C MET A 38 -26.27 -4.85 -0.40
N ASP A 39 -25.43 -5.88 -0.23
CA ASP A 39 -24.82 -6.28 1.04
C ASP A 39 -23.49 -5.55 1.35
N ASP A 40 -23.19 -4.47 0.60
CA ASP A 40 -22.01 -3.62 0.72
C ASP A 40 -20.65 -4.32 0.42
N PHE A 41 -20.66 -5.51 -0.20
CA PHE A 41 -19.48 -6.20 -0.72
C PHE A 41 -19.16 -5.74 -2.16
N ILE A 42 -18.34 -4.70 -2.30
CA ILE A 42 -18.02 -4.12 -3.64
C ILE A 42 -17.02 -4.91 -4.49
N PHE A 43 -16.31 -5.87 -3.89
CA PHE A 43 -15.22 -6.61 -4.54
C PHE A 43 -15.62 -8.05 -4.88
N THR A 44 -15.25 -8.52 -6.07
CA THR A 44 -15.53 -9.89 -6.56
C THR A 44 -14.42 -10.34 -7.51
N TYR A 45 -14.00 -11.61 -7.47
CA TYR A 45 -12.98 -12.15 -8.37
C TYR A 45 -13.56 -12.73 -9.69
N ILE A 46 -12.70 -12.78 -10.70
CA ILE A 46 -12.72 -13.74 -11.81
C ILE A 46 -11.31 -14.34 -11.86
N GLY A 47 -11.04 -15.34 -11.01
CA GLY A 47 -9.69 -15.85 -10.75
C GLY A 47 -8.69 -14.72 -10.38
N PRO A 48 -7.66 -14.45 -11.19
CA PRO A 48 -6.66 -13.39 -10.91
C PRO A 48 -7.18 -11.95 -11.18
N VAL A 49 -8.38 -11.78 -11.75
CA VAL A 49 -8.95 -10.46 -12.06
C VAL A 49 -9.87 -10.01 -10.93
N LEU A 50 -9.74 -8.76 -10.48
CA LEU A 50 -10.60 -8.17 -9.45
C LEU A 50 -11.62 -7.20 -10.07
N ILE A 51 -12.90 -7.37 -9.74
CA ILE A 51 -13.96 -6.39 -10.01
C ILE A 51 -14.16 -5.51 -8.78
N SER A 52 -14.42 -4.22 -9.01
CA SER A 52 -14.71 -3.22 -7.99
C SER A 52 -15.91 -2.38 -8.40
N VAL A 53 -17.02 -2.45 -7.67
CA VAL A 53 -18.23 -1.64 -7.92
C VAL A 53 -18.19 -0.38 -7.07
N ASN A 54 -18.35 0.82 -7.65
CA ASN A 54 -18.28 2.06 -6.86
C ASN A 54 -19.42 2.12 -5.80
N PRO A 55 -19.13 2.17 -4.48
CA PRO A 55 -20.16 2.22 -3.44
C PRO A 55 -20.95 3.53 -3.39
N PHE A 56 -20.42 4.63 -3.94
CA PHE A 56 -20.91 6.01 -3.71
C PHE A 56 -21.06 6.40 -2.22
N LYS A 57 -20.37 5.69 -1.31
CA LYS A 57 -20.26 5.99 0.12
C LYS A 57 -18.91 5.50 0.66
N GLN A 58 -18.48 6.05 1.80
CA GLN A 58 -17.36 5.48 2.54
C GLN A 58 -17.75 4.12 3.14
N LEU A 59 -16.84 3.16 3.12
CA LEU A 59 -17.03 1.82 3.70
C LEU A 59 -16.09 1.62 4.90
N PRO A 60 -16.55 0.95 5.97
CA PRO A 60 -15.86 0.94 7.27
C PRO A 60 -14.64 0.00 7.36
N TYR A 61 -14.26 -0.68 6.28
CA TYR A 61 -13.25 -1.75 6.26
C TYR A 61 -11.97 -1.42 5.46
N PHE A 62 -11.69 -0.13 5.25
CA PHE A 62 -10.40 0.34 4.72
C PHE A 62 -9.52 0.86 5.86
N THR A 63 -9.22 0.00 6.84
CA THR A 63 -8.44 0.36 8.03
C THR A 63 -7.16 -0.47 8.16
N ASP A 64 -6.28 -0.08 9.07
CA ASP A 64 -5.08 -0.84 9.44
C ASP A 64 -5.38 -2.31 9.79
N ARG A 65 -6.56 -2.59 10.36
CA ARG A 65 -6.99 -3.96 10.69
C ARG A 65 -7.12 -4.83 9.45
N GLU A 66 -7.64 -4.30 8.36
CA GLU A 66 -7.75 -5.04 7.11
C GLU A 66 -6.38 -5.15 6.42
N ILE A 67 -5.47 -4.17 6.58
CA ILE A 67 -4.08 -4.33 6.14
C ILE A 67 -3.44 -5.53 6.87
N GLU A 68 -3.53 -5.60 8.20
CA GLU A 68 -3.05 -6.74 9.01
C GLU A 68 -3.71 -8.07 8.62
N LEU A 69 -4.99 -8.06 8.21
CA LEU A 69 -5.73 -9.26 7.80
C LEU A 69 -5.24 -9.85 6.47
N TYR A 70 -4.89 -8.99 5.50
CA TYR A 70 -4.40 -9.43 4.19
C TYR A 70 -2.88 -9.61 4.12
N GLN A 71 -2.11 -9.11 5.10
CA GLN A 71 -0.64 -9.14 5.06
C GLN A 71 -0.06 -10.56 5.09
N GLY A 72 0.50 -10.98 3.95
CA GLY A 72 1.07 -12.31 3.77
C GLY A 72 0.04 -13.45 3.66
N ALA A 73 -1.26 -13.13 3.66
CA ALA A 73 -2.33 -14.11 3.53
C ALA A 73 -2.44 -14.63 2.09
N ALA A 74 -2.93 -15.86 1.93
CA ALA A 74 -3.29 -16.37 0.60
C ALA A 74 -4.60 -15.74 0.10
N GLN A 75 -4.73 -15.55 -1.21
CA GLN A 75 -5.89 -14.88 -1.84
C GLN A 75 -7.25 -15.56 -1.57
N TYR A 76 -7.26 -16.79 -1.06
CA TYR A 76 -8.45 -17.59 -0.72
C TYR A 76 -8.70 -17.72 0.79
N GLU A 77 -7.82 -17.22 1.66
CA GLU A 77 -7.99 -17.26 3.13
C GLU A 77 -8.96 -16.19 3.62
N ASN A 78 -9.10 -15.11 2.85
CA ASN A 78 -9.92 -13.94 3.12
C ASN A 78 -10.86 -13.66 1.93
N PRO A 79 -11.98 -12.92 2.12
CA PRO A 79 -12.88 -12.56 1.02
C PRO A 79 -12.21 -11.64 -0.02
N PRO A 80 -12.82 -11.44 -1.20
CA PRO A 80 -12.24 -10.62 -2.26
C PRO A 80 -11.96 -9.20 -1.80
N HIS A 81 -10.71 -8.75 -1.95
CA HIS A 81 -10.30 -7.39 -1.59
C HIS A 81 -9.13 -6.90 -2.43
N ILE A 82 -9.02 -5.58 -2.57
CA ILE A 82 -7.91 -4.94 -3.28
C ILE A 82 -6.56 -5.10 -2.56
N TYR A 83 -6.57 -5.18 -1.23
CA TYR A 83 -5.36 -5.45 -0.44
C TYR A 83 -4.78 -6.84 -0.71
N ALA A 84 -5.60 -7.86 -0.99
CA ALA A 84 -5.10 -9.19 -1.36
C ALA A 84 -4.35 -9.17 -2.71
N LEU A 85 -4.76 -8.32 -3.64
CA LEU A 85 -4.09 -8.11 -4.93
C LEU A 85 -2.77 -7.34 -4.73
N ALA A 86 -2.78 -6.27 -3.92
CA ALA A 86 -1.58 -5.52 -3.57
C ALA A 86 -0.53 -6.36 -2.81
N ASP A 87 -0.97 -7.23 -1.89
CA ASP A 87 -0.13 -8.20 -1.18
C ASP A 87 0.48 -9.24 -2.12
N ASN A 88 -0.31 -9.75 -3.06
CA ASN A 88 0.14 -10.70 -4.08
C ASN A 88 1.21 -10.05 -4.99
N MET A 89 0.98 -8.81 -5.46
CA MET A 89 1.98 -8.03 -6.20
C MET A 89 3.27 -7.85 -5.39
N TYR A 90 3.20 -7.27 -4.19
CA TYR A 90 4.37 -6.98 -3.37
C TYR A 90 5.17 -8.24 -3.02
N ARG A 91 4.49 -9.36 -2.69
CA ARG A 91 5.16 -10.64 -2.42
C ARG A 91 5.81 -11.25 -3.66
N ASN A 92 5.18 -11.25 -4.82
CA ASN A 92 5.77 -11.84 -6.03
C ASN A 92 7.01 -11.06 -6.47
N MET A 93 6.96 -9.74 -6.39
CA MET A 93 8.12 -8.87 -6.57
C MET A 93 9.26 -9.22 -5.61
N MET A 94 8.97 -9.37 -4.31
CA MET A 94 9.98 -9.68 -3.29
C MET A 94 10.52 -11.12 -3.31
N ILE A 95 9.74 -12.09 -3.78
CA ILE A 95 10.08 -13.53 -3.72
C ILE A 95 10.68 -14.02 -5.05
N ASP A 96 10.05 -13.69 -6.18
CA ASP A 96 10.48 -14.17 -7.51
C ASP A 96 11.32 -13.12 -8.27
N SER A 97 11.49 -11.90 -7.73
CA SER A 97 12.24 -10.79 -8.36
C SER A 97 11.67 -10.32 -9.70
N GLU A 98 10.35 -10.44 -9.90
CA GLU A 98 9.66 -10.04 -11.13
C GLU A 98 8.96 -8.69 -10.99
N ASN A 99 9.08 -7.81 -11.99
CA ASN A 99 8.32 -6.56 -12.06
C ASN A 99 6.81 -6.85 -12.13
N GLN A 100 5.99 -6.06 -11.42
CA GLN A 100 4.53 -6.20 -11.41
C GLN A 100 3.88 -4.93 -11.95
N CYS A 101 2.70 -5.04 -12.58
CA CYS A 101 1.90 -3.86 -12.94
C CYS A 101 0.40 -4.07 -12.64
N ALA A 102 -0.28 -3.02 -12.20
CA ALA A 102 -1.73 -3.01 -11.99
C ALA A 102 -2.42 -2.22 -13.10
N ILE A 103 -3.30 -2.87 -13.85
CA ILE A 103 -4.05 -2.28 -14.97
C ILE A 103 -5.49 -2.05 -14.51
N ILE A 104 -5.76 -0.84 -14.03
CA ILE A 104 -7.06 -0.39 -13.53
C ILE A 104 -7.89 0.17 -14.69
N SER A 105 -9.12 -0.31 -14.86
CA SER A 105 -9.93 -0.03 -16.05
C SER A 105 -11.42 0.02 -15.74
N GLY A 106 -12.15 0.94 -16.37
CA GLY A 106 -13.58 1.18 -16.13
C GLY A 106 -13.99 2.59 -16.59
N GLU A 107 -15.29 2.87 -16.63
CA GLU A 107 -15.84 4.18 -17.03
C GLU A 107 -15.39 5.35 -16.13
N SER A 108 -15.65 6.59 -16.56
CA SER A 108 -15.43 7.78 -15.71
C SER A 108 -16.40 7.76 -14.52
N GLY A 109 -15.91 8.05 -13.32
CA GLY A 109 -16.67 7.91 -12.07
C GLY A 109 -16.78 6.48 -11.52
N ALA A 110 -16.19 5.45 -12.16
CA ALA A 110 -16.23 4.06 -11.67
C ALA A 110 -15.27 3.77 -10.48
N GLY A 111 -14.56 4.76 -9.95
CA GLY A 111 -13.69 4.60 -8.76
C GLY A 111 -12.23 4.19 -9.01
N LYS A 112 -11.72 4.31 -10.25
CA LYS A 112 -10.34 3.93 -10.62
C LYS A 112 -9.25 4.56 -9.73
N THR A 113 -9.32 5.87 -9.53
CA THR A 113 -8.39 6.68 -8.71
C THR A 113 -8.37 6.21 -7.26
N VAL A 114 -9.52 5.83 -6.72
CA VAL A 114 -9.69 5.33 -5.36
C VAL A 114 -9.10 3.92 -5.22
N ALA A 115 -9.24 3.07 -6.25
CA ALA A 115 -8.60 1.76 -6.31
C ALA A 115 -7.05 1.88 -6.30
N ALA A 116 -6.47 2.75 -7.13
CA ALA A 116 -5.03 3.04 -7.12
C ALA A 116 -4.56 3.51 -5.72
N LYS A 117 -5.26 4.48 -5.13
CA LYS A 117 -4.97 5.00 -3.79
C LYS A 117 -4.97 3.91 -2.70
N TYR A 118 -5.82 2.89 -2.81
CA TYR A 118 -5.81 1.75 -1.89
C TYR A 118 -4.61 0.80 -2.10
N ILE A 119 -4.12 0.62 -3.33
CA ILE A 119 -2.90 -0.16 -3.60
C ILE A 119 -1.68 0.57 -3.03
N MET A 120 -1.50 1.86 -3.37
CA MET A 120 -0.48 2.74 -2.76
C MET A 120 -0.48 2.66 -1.24
N SER A 121 -1.66 2.84 -0.62
CA SER A 121 -1.80 2.88 0.85
C SER A 121 -1.50 1.54 1.52
N TYR A 122 -1.74 0.42 0.84
CA TYR A 122 -1.38 -0.90 1.32
C TYR A 122 0.13 -1.12 1.22
N ILE A 123 0.70 -0.92 0.02
CA ILE A 123 2.13 -1.09 -0.26
C ILE A 123 2.95 -0.23 0.70
N SER A 124 2.60 1.05 0.85
CA SER A 124 3.28 1.99 1.75
C SER A 124 3.23 1.61 3.24
N LYS A 125 2.23 0.81 3.67
CA LYS A 125 2.14 0.32 5.04
C LYS A 125 2.96 -0.96 5.24
N VAL A 126 3.00 -1.82 4.21
CA VAL A 126 3.61 -3.16 4.24
C VAL A 126 5.10 -3.17 3.86
N SER A 127 5.59 -2.19 3.09
CA SER A 127 7.02 -2.03 2.78
C SER A 127 7.88 -1.71 4.01
N GLY A 128 7.26 -1.19 5.08
CA GLY A 128 7.97 -0.52 6.16
C GLY A 128 8.70 0.74 5.68
N GLY A 129 9.61 1.25 6.51
CA GLY A 129 10.52 2.34 6.14
C GLY A 129 10.64 3.46 7.18
N GLY A 130 11.78 4.16 7.15
CA GLY A 130 12.05 5.35 7.97
C GLY A 130 11.54 6.65 7.35
N THR A 131 12.09 7.79 7.80
CA THR A 131 11.68 9.13 7.37
C THR A 131 11.75 9.36 5.86
N LYS A 132 12.70 8.73 5.15
CA LYS A 132 12.78 8.78 3.68
C LYS A 132 11.53 8.20 3.00
N VAL A 133 11.14 6.99 3.38
CA VAL A 133 9.97 6.30 2.79
C VAL A 133 8.68 7.06 3.09
N GLN A 134 8.55 7.63 4.30
CA GLN A 134 7.42 8.49 4.66
C GLN A 134 7.41 9.80 3.84
N HIS A 135 8.56 10.39 3.52
CA HIS A 135 8.65 11.58 2.66
C HIS A 135 8.23 11.27 1.21
N VAL A 136 8.76 10.19 0.62
CA VAL A 136 8.36 9.71 -0.73
C VAL A 136 6.85 9.47 -0.79
N LYS A 137 6.30 8.72 0.18
CA LYS A 137 4.86 8.51 0.38
C LYS A 137 4.04 9.79 0.40
N ASP A 138 4.49 10.82 1.11
CA ASP A 138 3.74 12.06 1.24
C ASP A 138 3.76 12.88 -0.06
N ILE A 139 4.89 12.93 -0.79
CA ILE A 139 4.95 13.50 -2.15
C ILE A 139 3.93 12.82 -3.07
N ILE A 140 3.88 11.49 -3.07
CA ILE A 140 2.96 10.70 -3.90
C ILE A 140 1.51 11.07 -3.63
N LEU A 141 1.09 11.01 -2.37
CA LEU A 141 -0.30 11.18 -2.00
C LEU A 141 -0.76 12.63 -2.24
N GLN A 142 0.11 13.61 -2.01
CA GLN A 142 -0.18 15.04 -2.25
C GLN A 142 0.00 15.48 -3.71
N SER A 143 0.70 14.71 -4.57
CA SER A 143 0.75 14.99 -6.02
C SER A 143 -0.64 14.91 -6.69
N ASN A 144 -1.61 14.24 -6.08
CA ASN A 144 -2.94 14.05 -6.66
C ASN A 144 -3.75 15.35 -6.70
N PRO A 145 -3.98 16.10 -5.60
CA PRO A 145 -4.61 17.43 -5.66
C PRO A 145 -4.03 18.36 -6.74
N LEU A 146 -2.69 18.42 -6.89
CA LEU A 146 -2.03 19.20 -7.93
C LEU A 146 -2.39 18.72 -9.34
N LEU A 147 -2.24 17.42 -9.62
CA LEU A 147 -2.48 16.87 -10.96
C LEU A 147 -3.97 16.73 -11.29
N GLU A 148 -4.85 16.69 -10.29
CA GLU A 148 -6.31 16.80 -10.47
C GLU A 148 -6.73 18.24 -10.75
N ALA A 149 -6.15 19.24 -10.09
CA ALA A 149 -6.43 20.66 -10.34
C ALA A 149 -6.16 21.05 -11.81
N PHE A 150 -5.00 20.65 -12.35
CA PHE A 150 -4.61 20.98 -13.72
C PHE A 150 -5.04 19.94 -14.78
N GLY A 151 -5.31 18.68 -14.38
CA GLY A 151 -5.60 17.58 -15.31
C GLY A 151 -7.05 17.12 -15.35
N ASN A 152 -7.90 17.51 -14.39
CA ASN A 152 -9.30 17.09 -14.32
C ASN A 152 -10.27 18.25 -14.62
N ALA A 153 -11.49 17.90 -15.01
CA ALA A 153 -12.58 18.86 -15.23
C ALA A 153 -13.96 18.24 -14.93
N LYS A 154 -14.97 19.10 -14.71
CA LYS A 154 -16.38 18.70 -14.71
C LYS A 154 -16.79 18.30 -16.12
N THR A 155 -17.40 17.13 -16.23
CA THR A 155 -18.06 16.61 -17.44
C THR A 155 -19.50 16.26 -17.12
N VAL A 156 -20.34 16.09 -18.15
CA VAL A 156 -21.75 15.70 -17.96
C VAL A 156 -21.90 14.42 -17.12
N ARG A 157 -20.95 13.47 -17.23
CA ARG A 157 -20.99 12.16 -16.53
C ARG A 157 -20.22 12.11 -15.20
N ASN A 158 -19.33 13.06 -14.92
CA ASN A 158 -18.48 13.04 -13.73
C ASN A 158 -17.99 14.46 -13.36
N ASN A 159 -18.21 14.84 -12.10
CA ASN A 159 -17.88 16.16 -11.54
C ASN A 159 -16.36 16.43 -11.46
N ASN A 160 -15.56 15.37 -11.31
CA ASN A 160 -14.09 15.40 -11.27
C ASN A 160 -13.57 14.29 -12.19
N SER A 161 -13.52 14.56 -13.50
CA SER A 161 -13.06 13.61 -14.52
C SER A 161 -11.64 13.91 -14.94
N SER A 162 -10.74 12.96 -14.75
CA SER A 162 -9.41 12.95 -15.37
C SER A 162 -9.53 13.12 -16.90
N ARG A 163 -8.85 14.13 -17.44
CA ARG A 163 -8.79 14.46 -18.89
C ARG A 163 -7.40 14.17 -19.48
N PHE A 164 -6.67 13.28 -18.83
CA PHE A 164 -5.35 12.78 -19.21
C PHE A 164 -5.21 11.32 -18.76
N GLY A 165 -4.25 10.60 -19.33
CA GLY A 165 -3.72 9.35 -18.80
C GLY A 165 -2.49 9.61 -17.93
N LYS A 166 -2.31 8.79 -16.90
CA LYS A 166 -1.28 8.94 -15.86
C LYS A 166 -0.62 7.57 -15.67
N TYR A 167 0.60 7.37 -16.17
CA TYR A 167 1.45 6.25 -15.74
C TYR A 167 2.35 6.75 -14.62
N PHE A 168 2.58 5.91 -13.62
CA PHE A 168 3.63 6.13 -12.67
C PHE A 168 4.15 4.78 -12.15
N GLU A 169 5.37 4.79 -11.60
CA GLU A 169 6.20 3.59 -11.45
C GLU A 169 6.76 3.52 -10.03
N ILE A 170 6.77 2.33 -9.40
CA ILE A 170 7.49 2.08 -8.14
C ILE A 170 8.84 1.44 -8.46
N GLN A 171 9.90 1.93 -7.83
CA GLN A 171 11.20 1.29 -7.81
C GLN A 171 11.58 0.96 -6.37
N PHE A 172 11.79 -0.32 -6.09
CA PHE A 172 12.07 -0.83 -4.76
C PHE A 172 13.52 -1.29 -4.65
N SER A 173 14.09 -1.05 -3.47
CA SER A 173 15.33 -1.69 -3.03
C SER A 173 15.20 -3.21 -3.01
N ARG A 174 16.34 -3.92 -3.02
CA ARG A 174 16.37 -5.36 -2.71
C ARG A 174 15.90 -5.71 -1.29
N GLY A 175 15.66 -4.71 -0.43
CA GLY A 175 15.08 -4.88 0.90
C GLY A 175 13.55 -4.83 0.93
N GLY A 176 12.91 -4.33 -0.14
CA GLY A 176 11.46 -4.09 -0.18
C GLY A 176 11.03 -2.70 0.27
N GLU A 177 11.96 -1.89 0.79
CA GLU A 177 11.74 -0.45 0.97
C GLU A 177 11.70 0.24 -0.41
N PRO A 178 10.76 1.16 -0.69
CA PRO A 178 10.75 1.92 -1.92
C PRO A 178 11.95 2.87 -1.94
N ASP A 179 12.81 2.71 -2.95
CA ASP A 179 13.93 3.63 -3.20
C ASP A 179 13.43 4.85 -3.98
N GLY A 180 12.59 4.63 -5.00
CA GLY A 180 12.07 5.72 -5.83
C GLY A 180 11.05 5.30 -6.88
N GLY A 181 11.08 5.95 -8.06
CA GLY A 181 10.06 5.76 -9.11
C GLY A 181 9.91 6.94 -10.08
N LYS A 182 8.79 7.02 -10.80
CA LYS A 182 8.60 8.00 -11.90
C LYS A 182 7.13 8.34 -12.17
N ILE A 183 6.84 9.54 -12.70
CA ILE A 183 5.56 9.93 -13.33
C ILE A 183 5.72 10.11 -14.85
N SER A 184 4.66 9.81 -15.61
CA SER A 184 4.54 10.11 -17.04
C SER A 184 3.08 10.30 -17.42
N ASN A 185 2.74 11.47 -17.95
CA ASN A 185 1.40 11.79 -18.45
C ASN A 185 1.22 11.40 -19.92
N PHE A 186 -0.04 11.28 -20.34
CA PHE A 186 -0.45 10.92 -21.70
C PHE A 186 -1.75 11.65 -22.03
N LEU A 187 -2.01 11.96 -23.31
CA LEU A 187 -3.35 12.34 -23.79
C LEU A 187 -4.06 13.44 -22.98
N LEU A 188 -3.35 14.51 -22.57
CA LEU A 188 -4.02 15.69 -22.02
C LEU A 188 -4.98 16.28 -23.07
N GLU A 189 -6.23 16.51 -22.72
CA GLU A 189 -7.25 17.13 -23.56
C GLU A 189 -7.00 18.64 -23.75
N LYS A 190 -5.92 18.99 -24.47
CA LYS A 190 -5.49 20.39 -24.72
C LYS A 190 -6.62 21.29 -25.25
N SER A 191 -7.54 20.74 -26.05
CA SER A 191 -8.68 21.47 -26.61
C SER A 191 -9.61 22.06 -25.55
N ARG A 192 -9.74 21.42 -24.38
CA ARG A 192 -10.56 21.92 -23.26
C ARG A 192 -10.13 23.31 -22.76
N VAL A 193 -8.85 23.64 -22.92
CA VAL A 193 -8.26 24.94 -22.53
C VAL A 193 -9.01 26.10 -23.18
N VAL A 194 -9.39 25.96 -24.46
CA VAL A 194 -9.97 27.07 -25.25
C VAL A 194 -11.46 26.90 -25.54
N SER A 195 -12.02 25.69 -25.42
CA SER A 195 -13.44 25.45 -25.66
C SER A 195 -13.99 24.29 -24.85
N GLN A 196 -15.27 24.35 -24.48
CA GLN A 196 -15.95 23.36 -23.63
C GLN A 196 -17.31 22.98 -24.20
N ASN A 197 -17.75 21.75 -23.95
CA ASN A 197 -19.13 21.35 -24.26
C ASN A 197 -20.12 21.98 -23.26
N HIS A 198 -21.35 22.20 -23.71
CA HIS A 198 -22.45 22.66 -22.85
C HIS A 198 -22.62 21.77 -21.61
N GLY A 199 -22.72 22.38 -20.42
CA GLY A 199 -22.80 21.66 -19.13
C GLY A 199 -21.47 21.17 -18.55
N GLU A 200 -20.34 21.34 -19.25
CA GLU A 200 -18.99 20.98 -18.77
C GLU A 200 -18.21 22.20 -18.24
N ARG A 201 -17.13 21.97 -17.47
CA ARG A 201 -16.16 23.03 -17.11
C ARG A 201 -14.87 22.90 -17.93
N ASN A 202 -14.09 23.98 -17.93
CA ASN A 202 -12.65 23.92 -18.18
C ASN A 202 -11.94 23.22 -16.99
N PHE A 203 -10.61 23.12 -16.99
CA PHE A 203 -9.84 22.50 -15.90
C PHE A 203 -10.09 23.19 -14.54
N HIS A 204 -10.05 22.42 -13.44
CA HIS A 204 -10.45 22.93 -12.12
C HIS A 204 -9.61 24.12 -11.64
N ILE A 205 -8.31 24.16 -11.96
CA ILE A 205 -7.37 25.21 -11.53
C ILE A 205 -7.86 26.64 -11.86
N TYR A 206 -8.53 26.85 -13.00
CA TYR A 206 -9.05 28.17 -13.35
C TYR A 206 -10.09 28.67 -12.32
N TYR A 207 -11.08 27.83 -11.99
CA TYR A 207 -12.13 28.17 -11.04
C TYR A 207 -11.61 28.22 -9.60
N GLN A 208 -10.66 27.34 -9.26
CA GLN A 208 -9.93 27.35 -8.00
C GLN A 208 -9.15 28.67 -7.82
N LEU A 209 -8.43 29.13 -8.83
CA LEU A 209 -7.71 30.41 -8.81
C LEU A 209 -8.68 31.59 -8.63
N LEU A 210 -9.72 31.69 -9.45
CA LEU A 210 -10.70 32.80 -9.39
C LEU A 210 -11.46 32.86 -8.06
N GLN A 211 -11.70 31.72 -7.38
CA GLN A 211 -12.37 31.68 -6.07
C GLN A 211 -11.41 31.74 -4.87
N GLY A 212 -10.20 31.20 -5.02
CA GLY A 212 -9.23 30.97 -3.96
C GLY A 212 -8.20 32.08 -3.74
N ALA A 213 -7.82 32.80 -4.80
CA ALA A 213 -6.79 33.84 -4.75
C ALA A 213 -7.04 34.93 -3.69
N THR A 214 -5.97 35.40 -3.05
CA THR A 214 -6.00 36.54 -2.13
C THR A 214 -6.36 37.84 -2.87
N LYS A 215 -6.75 38.90 -2.14
CA LYS A 215 -7.07 40.21 -2.76
C LYS A 215 -5.87 40.76 -3.55
N GLU A 216 -4.68 40.63 -3.00
CA GLU A 216 -3.41 41.03 -3.61
C GLU A 216 -3.08 40.20 -4.86
N GLN A 217 -3.21 38.87 -4.79
CA GLN A 217 -3.05 38.02 -5.98
C GLN A 217 -4.09 38.35 -7.07
N ARG A 218 -5.34 38.70 -6.71
CA ARG A 218 -6.36 39.11 -7.68
C ARG A 218 -5.99 40.41 -8.38
N GLU A 219 -5.47 41.38 -7.64
CA GLU A 219 -5.04 42.67 -8.16
C GLU A 219 -3.78 42.52 -9.06
N ASN A 220 -2.79 41.73 -8.64
CA ASN A 220 -1.56 41.49 -9.41
C ASN A 220 -1.77 40.65 -10.68
N LEU A 221 -2.67 39.66 -10.64
CA LEU A 221 -3.02 38.81 -11.79
C LEU A 221 -4.12 39.41 -12.69
N GLY A 222 -4.72 40.53 -12.29
CA GLY A 222 -5.86 41.15 -12.98
C GLY A 222 -7.10 40.25 -13.06
N ILE A 223 -7.32 39.37 -12.08
CA ILE A 223 -8.36 38.32 -12.17
C ILE A 223 -9.70 38.70 -11.52
N THR A 224 -10.78 38.45 -12.26
CA THR A 224 -12.16 38.85 -11.92
C THR A 224 -13.11 37.64 -11.88
N THR A 225 -14.40 37.81 -12.20
CA THR A 225 -15.39 36.72 -12.25
C THR A 225 -15.26 35.85 -13.51
N PRO A 226 -15.71 34.57 -13.48
CA PRO A 226 -15.47 33.63 -14.60
C PRO A 226 -16.14 34.01 -15.92
N ASP A 227 -17.27 34.71 -15.88
CA ASP A 227 -18.07 35.16 -17.02
C ASP A 227 -17.33 36.15 -17.93
N TYR A 228 -16.34 36.88 -17.40
CA TYR A 228 -15.48 37.79 -18.16
C TYR A 228 -14.52 37.08 -19.13
N TYR A 229 -14.26 35.78 -18.95
CA TYR A 229 -13.24 35.06 -19.72
C TYR A 229 -13.84 34.18 -20.82
N LEU A 230 -13.46 34.43 -22.08
CA LEU A 230 -13.94 33.66 -23.24
C LEU A 230 -13.64 32.16 -23.12
N TYR A 231 -12.57 31.78 -22.43
CA TYR A 231 -12.20 30.38 -22.19
C TYR A 231 -12.94 29.71 -21.01
N LEU A 232 -13.87 30.41 -20.34
CA LEU A 232 -14.66 29.87 -19.22
C LEU A 232 -16.18 30.06 -19.37
N ASN A 233 -16.63 31.00 -20.23
CA ASN A 233 -18.04 31.39 -20.36
C ASN A 233 -18.83 30.66 -21.47
N GLN A 234 -18.23 29.71 -22.18
CA GLN A 234 -18.85 29.01 -23.32
C GLN A 234 -19.93 27.96 -22.94
N SER A 235 -20.01 27.57 -21.67
CA SER A 235 -20.86 26.46 -21.21
C SER A 235 -21.86 26.83 -20.11
N ASP A 236 -21.91 28.11 -19.73
CA ASP A 236 -22.63 28.68 -18.57
C ASP A 236 -22.44 27.94 -17.23
N THR A 237 -21.43 27.08 -17.15
CA THR A 237 -21.24 26.14 -16.06
C THR A 237 -20.04 26.54 -15.21
N TYR A 238 -20.25 27.46 -14.28
CA TYR A 238 -19.18 27.99 -13.43
C TYR A 238 -18.94 27.16 -12.17
N THR A 239 -20.00 26.56 -11.60
CA THR A 239 -19.96 25.82 -10.33
C THR A 239 -20.18 24.32 -10.50
N VAL A 240 -19.85 23.58 -9.44
CA VAL A 240 -20.07 22.13 -9.32
C VAL A 240 -20.68 21.84 -7.96
N GLU A 241 -21.75 21.05 -7.93
CA GLU A 241 -22.37 20.59 -6.69
C GLU A 241 -21.37 19.80 -5.84
N ASP A 242 -21.43 20.00 -4.52
CA ASP A 242 -20.54 19.45 -3.48
C ASP A 242 -19.04 19.79 -3.60
N VAL A 243 -18.62 20.68 -4.51
CA VAL A 243 -17.22 21.12 -4.64
C VAL A 243 -17.04 22.55 -4.12
N ASN A 244 -15.99 22.75 -3.30
CA ASN A 244 -15.59 24.06 -2.81
C ASN A 244 -14.26 24.48 -3.44
N ASP A 245 -14.30 25.06 -4.64
CA ASP A 245 -13.11 25.48 -5.40
C ASP A 245 -12.12 26.33 -4.56
N LYS A 246 -12.61 27.12 -3.58
CA LYS A 246 -11.78 27.92 -2.66
C LYS A 246 -11.06 27.10 -1.58
N LYS A 247 -11.60 25.94 -1.19
CA LYS A 247 -10.88 24.95 -0.37
C LYS A 247 -9.87 24.21 -1.24
N GLU A 248 -10.29 23.68 -2.38
CA GLU A 248 -9.42 22.90 -3.26
C GLU A 248 -8.21 23.70 -3.77
N PHE A 249 -8.34 25.02 -3.97
CA PHE A 249 -7.20 25.90 -4.24
C PHE A 249 -6.14 25.87 -3.13
N LYS A 250 -6.53 25.90 -1.85
CA LYS A 250 -5.59 25.83 -0.72
C LYS A 250 -4.88 24.48 -0.68
N ASP A 251 -5.63 23.40 -0.91
CA ASP A 251 -5.08 22.05 -0.92
C ASP A 251 -4.14 21.85 -2.12
N THR A 252 -4.40 22.53 -3.24
CA THR A 252 -3.52 22.60 -4.42
C THR A 252 -2.22 23.38 -4.16
N MET A 253 -2.29 24.56 -3.52
CA MET A 253 -1.09 25.33 -3.15
C MET A 253 -0.24 24.59 -2.08
N ALA A 254 -0.90 23.90 -1.15
CA ALA A 254 -0.23 23.01 -0.21
C ALA A 254 0.46 21.83 -0.93
N ALA A 255 -0.21 21.22 -1.92
CA ALA A 255 0.37 20.17 -2.75
C ALA A 255 1.61 20.65 -3.54
N MET A 256 1.57 21.82 -4.17
CA MET A 256 2.75 22.42 -4.84
C MET A 256 3.94 22.56 -3.87
N SER A 257 3.66 23.01 -2.65
CA SER A 257 4.67 23.19 -1.61
C SER A 257 5.25 21.87 -1.08
N VAL A 258 4.46 20.79 -1.05
CA VAL A 258 4.93 19.44 -0.67
C VAL A 258 5.70 18.75 -1.80
N VAL A 259 5.31 18.97 -3.06
CA VAL A 259 6.03 18.48 -4.25
C VAL A 259 7.39 19.18 -4.42
N GLY A 260 7.55 20.40 -3.89
CA GLY A 260 8.83 21.10 -3.82
C GLY A 260 8.96 22.32 -4.73
N LEU A 261 7.86 22.85 -5.27
CA LEU A 261 7.89 24.12 -6.01
C LEU A 261 8.24 25.28 -5.07
N SER A 262 9.22 26.11 -5.44
CA SER A 262 9.49 27.37 -4.73
C SER A 262 8.30 28.31 -4.84
N LEU A 263 8.19 29.28 -3.92
CA LEU A 263 7.10 30.26 -3.96
C LEU A 263 7.09 31.06 -5.27
N ASP A 264 8.26 31.45 -5.77
CA ASP A 264 8.41 32.15 -7.06
C ASP A 264 7.91 31.30 -8.23
N ALA A 265 8.16 29.98 -8.20
CA ALA A 265 7.64 29.05 -9.20
C ALA A 265 6.12 28.87 -9.06
N GLN A 266 5.57 28.82 -7.84
CA GLN A 266 4.13 28.75 -7.61
C GLN A 266 3.42 29.99 -8.14
N ASP A 267 3.92 31.20 -7.85
CA ASP A 267 3.34 32.44 -8.38
C ASP A 267 3.50 32.53 -9.91
N THR A 268 4.62 32.07 -10.48
CA THR A 268 4.80 32.00 -11.95
C THR A 268 3.83 31.02 -12.62
N VAL A 269 3.55 29.86 -11.99
CA VAL A 269 2.52 28.92 -12.44
C VAL A 269 1.14 29.59 -12.46
N LEU A 270 0.80 30.39 -11.43
CA LEU A 270 -0.47 31.13 -11.40
C LEU A 270 -0.51 32.30 -12.41
N GLN A 271 0.62 32.97 -12.66
CA GLN A 271 0.76 34.00 -13.71
C GLN A 271 0.48 33.42 -15.10
N ILE A 272 1.01 32.24 -15.43
CA ILE A 272 0.74 31.59 -16.72
C ILE A 272 -0.73 31.18 -16.83
N VAL A 273 -1.34 30.64 -15.78
CA VAL A 273 -2.78 30.30 -15.75
C VAL A 273 -3.66 31.54 -15.97
N ALA A 274 -3.35 32.66 -15.31
CA ALA A 274 -4.05 33.94 -15.53
C ALA A 274 -3.77 34.52 -16.93
N GLY A 275 -2.52 34.44 -17.42
CA GLY A 275 -2.13 34.88 -18.76
C GLY A 275 -2.88 34.15 -19.86
N ILE A 276 -3.11 32.83 -19.72
CA ILE A 276 -3.93 32.05 -20.65
C ILE A 276 -5.40 32.51 -20.65
N LEU A 277 -5.97 32.84 -19.49
CA LEU A 277 -7.33 33.39 -19.41
C LEU A 277 -7.44 34.74 -20.12
N HIS A 278 -6.47 35.64 -19.92
CA HIS A 278 -6.45 36.95 -20.59
C HIS A 278 -6.14 36.83 -22.09
N LEU A 279 -5.28 35.90 -22.53
CA LEU A 279 -5.04 35.60 -23.95
C LEU A 279 -6.34 35.27 -24.69
N GLY A 280 -7.25 34.52 -24.06
CA GLY A 280 -8.55 34.17 -24.65
C GLY A 280 -9.45 35.37 -24.93
N ASN A 281 -9.28 36.48 -24.22
CA ASN A 281 -10.05 37.71 -24.42
C ASN A 281 -9.52 38.59 -25.56
N ILE A 282 -8.38 38.25 -26.18
CA ILE A 282 -7.91 38.92 -27.39
C ILE A 282 -8.86 38.58 -28.55
N ALA A 283 -9.61 39.58 -29.00
CA ALA A 283 -10.50 39.50 -30.16
C ALA A 283 -9.84 40.13 -31.41
N PHE A 284 -10.25 39.64 -32.58
CA PHE A 284 -9.75 40.10 -33.88
C PHE A 284 -10.90 40.61 -34.75
N ARG A 285 -10.72 41.79 -35.35
CA ARG A 285 -11.54 42.31 -36.44
C ARG A 285 -10.91 41.97 -37.79
N GLU A 286 -11.70 42.01 -38.85
CA GLU A 286 -11.23 41.80 -40.22
C GLU A 286 -11.16 43.14 -40.95
N GLU A 287 -10.00 43.44 -41.53
CA GLU A 287 -9.71 44.71 -42.18
C GLU A 287 -8.89 44.43 -43.44
N GLY A 288 -9.48 44.64 -44.62
CA GLY A 288 -8.84 44.31 -45.90
C GLY A 288 -8.52 42.82 -46.11
N ASN A 289 -9.33 41.90 -45.56
CA ASN A 289 -9.12 40.44 -45.47
C ASN A 289 -8.01 40.00 -44.49
N TYR A 290 -7.43 40.91 -43.71
CA TYR A 290 -6.41 40.60 -42.70
C TYR A 290 -6.94 40.80 -41.27
N ALA A 291 -6.31 40.13 -40.31
CA ALA A 291 -6.62 40.25 -38.89
C ALA A 291 -5.99 41.51 -38.29
N VAL A 292 -6.80 42.31 -37.62
CA VAL A 292 -6.36 43.40 -36.74
C VAL A 292 -6.92 43.13 -35.33
N VAL A 293 -6.12 43.38 -34.29
CA VAL A 293 -6.58 43.23 -32.90
C VAL A 293 -7.68 44.28 -32.61
N GLU A 294 -8.77 43.87 -31.97
CA GLU A 294 -9.97 44.72 -31.81
C GLU A 294 -9.78 45.84 -30.77
N SER A 295 -9.14 45.54 -29.63
CA SER A 295 -8.56 46.53 -28.73
C SER A 295 -7.18 46.06 -28.25
N GLU A 296 -6.22 46.98 -28.24
CA GLU A 296 -4.84 46.74 -27.82
C GLU A 296 -4.72 46.67 -26.28
N ASP A 297 -5.72 47.13 -25.53
CA ASP A 297 -5.79 47.02 -24.06
C ASP A 297 -5.76 45.55 -23.60
N PHE A 298 -6.41 44.66 -24.36
CA PHE A 298 -6.44 43.22 -24.08
C PHE A 298 -5.09 42.52 -24.31
N LEU A 299 -4.11 43.20 -24.93
CA LEU A 299 -2.74 42.68 -25.06
C LEU A 299 -1.90 42.98 -23.81
N ALA A 300 -2.22 44.03 -23.04
CA ALA A 300 -1.39 44.50 -21.95
C ALA A 300 -1.26 43.49 -20.80
N PHE A 301 -2.36 42.88 -20.35
CA PHE A 301 -2.33 41.85 -19.30
C PHE A 301 -1.57 40.57 -19.73
N PRO A 302 -1.82 39.96 -20.91
CA PRO A 302 -1.00 38.86 -21.41
C PRO A 302 0.48 39.20 -21.53
N SER A 303 0.81 40.40 -22.02
CA SER A 303 2.21 40.85 -22.13
C SER A 303 2.90 40.98 -20.78
N TYR A 304 2.23 41.58 -19.79
CA TYR A 304 2.75 41.71 -18.44
C TYR A 304 2.93 40.35 -17.75
N LEU A 305 1.91 39.48 -17.79
CA LEU A 305 1.93 38.19 -17.09
C LEU A 305 2.83 37.13 -17.73
N LEU A 306 3.13 37.26 -19.03
CA LEU A 306 4.08 36.39 -19.73
C LEU A 306 5.47 37.02 -19.89
N GLY A 307 5.68 38.26 -19.44
CA GLY A 307 6.95 38.97 -19.55
C GLY A 307 7.40 39.21 -21.00
N ILE A 308 6.47 39.50 -21.92
CA ILE A 308 6.72 39.65 -23.37
C ILE A 308 6.26 41.01 -23.89
N ASN A 309 6.98 41.56 -24.88
CA ASN A 309 6.65 42.83 -25.50
C ASN A 309 5.28 42.81 -26.23
N GLN A 310 4.50 43.89 -26.07
CA GLN A 310 3.12 44.02 -26.56
C GLN A 310 3.03 44.09 -28.10
N ASP A 311 3.92 44.84 -28.75
CA ASP A 311 4.01 44.88 -30.22
C ASP A 311 4.48 43.55 -30.81
N GLY A 312 5.39 42.86 -30.11
CA GLY A 312 5.82 41.50 -30.43
C GLY A 312 4.66 40.51 -30.39
N LEU A 313 3.86 40.52 -29.32
CA LEU A 313 2.65 39.70 -29.19
C LEU A 313 1.63 40.03 -30.29
N LYS A 314 1.33 41.31 -30.50
CA LYS A 314 0.44 41.80 -31.58
C LYS A 314 0.87 41.26 -32.95
N SER A 315 2.13 41.52 -33.31
CA SER A 315 2.72 41.19 -34.60
C SER A 315 2.76 39.69 -34.87
N LYS A 316 3.16 38.87 -33.89
CA LYS A 316 3.26 37.42 -34.02
C LYS A 316 1.90 36.71 -33.94
N LEU A 317 0.84 37.37 -33.45
CA LEU A 317 -0.54 36.88 -33.54
C LEU A 317 -1.21 37.21 -34.89
N THR A 318 -0.92 38.37 -35.49
CA THR A 318 -1.55 38.80 -36.77
C THR A 318 -0.70 38.56 -38.02
N SER A 319 0.57 38.17 -37.88
CA SER A 319 1.46 37.84 -38.99
C SER A 319 2.32 36.61 -38.67
N ARG A 320 2.83 35.96 -39.73
CA ARG A 320 3.67 34.77 -39.64
C ARG A 320 4.82 34.84 -40.63
N ILE A 321 6.01 34.40 -40.22
CA ILE A 321 7.17 34.29 -41.09
C ILE A 321 7.14 32.95 -41.86
N MET A 322 7.40 33.00 -43.17
CA MET A 322 7.45 31.83 -44.04
C MET A 322 8.69 31.84 -44.93
N ASP A 323 9.49 30.78 -44.86
CA ASP A 323 10.60 30.52 -45.77
C ASP A 323 10.08 29.92 -47.09
N SER A 324 9.96 30.77 -48.12
CA SER A 324 9.67 30.33 -49.48
C SER A 324 10.93 29.75 -50.13
N LYS A 325 10.82 28.61 -50.81
CA LYS A 325 11.93 27.97 -51.55
C LYS A 325 11.61 27.91 -53.03
N TRP A 326 12.05 28.94 -53.76
CA TRP A 326 11.90 29.06 -55.20
C TRP A 326 13.28 29.15 -55.88
N GLY A 327 13.47 28.43 -56.99
CA GLY A 327 14.72 28.46 -57.77
C GLY A 327 16.00 28.09 -57.01
N GLY A 328 15.91 27.36 -55.90
CA GLY A 328 17.06 26.97 -55.07
C GLY A 328 17.53 28.04 -54.07
N LYS A 329 16.94 29.24 -54.08
CA LYS A 329 17.07 30.22 -52.99
C LYS A 329 16.02 29.95 -51.91
N THR A 330 16.29 30.43 -50.69
CA THR A 330 15.31 30.51 -49.61
C THR A 330 15.08 31.98 -49.31
N GLU A 331 13.85 32.45 -49.42
CA GLU A 331 13.44 33.84 -49.20
C GLU A 331 12.40 33.89 -48.08
N THR A 332 12.71 34.63 -47.03
CA THR A 332 11.92 34.71 -45.80
C THR A 332 10.91 35.85 -45.90
N ILE A 333 9.62 35.51 -45.98
CA ILE A 333 8.51 36.44 -46.25
C ILE A 333 7.61 36.53 -45.01
N SER A 334 7.24 37.75 -44.60
CA SER A 334 6.17 37.95 -43.61
C SER A 334 4.81 37.93 -44.30
N VAL A 335 3.89 37.10 -43.79
CA VAL A 335 2.54 36.91 -44.31
C VAL A 335 1.54 37.31 -43.24
N THR A 336 0.72 38.33 -43.51
CA THR A 336 -0.39 38.72 -42.64
C THR A 336 -1.51 37.68 -42.66
N LEU A 337 -1.98 37.31 -41.49
CA LEU A 337 -3.01 36.29 -41.27
C LEU A 337 -4.41 36.89 -41.39
N ASN A 338 -5.41 36.07 -41.73
CA ASN A 338 -6.82 36.45 -41.65
C ASN A 338 -7.39 36.25 -40.23
N LYS A 339 -8.62 36.73 -39.98
CA LYS A 339 -9.27 36.68 -38.65
C LYS A 339 -9.34 35.26 -38.05
N GLU A 340 -9.65 34.26 -38.86
CA GLU A 340 -9.69 32.85 -38.43
C GLU A 340 -8.30 32.40 -38.00
N GLN A 341 -7.28 32.62 -38.84
CA GLN A 341 -5.90 32.21 -38.62
C GLN A 341 -5.30 32.87 -37.36
N ALA A 342 -5.53 34.17 -37.14
CA ALA A 342 -5.06 34.85 -35.93
C ALA A 342 -5.72 34.29 -34.65
N SER A 343 -7.02 33.96 -34.72
CA SER A 343 -7.76 33.29 -33.64
C SER A 343 -7.19 31.89 -33.35
N PHE A 344 -6.88 31.11 -34.40
CA PHE A 344 -6.21 29.82 -34.24
C PHE A 344 -4.79 29.94 -33.67
N THR A 345 -4.03 30.98 -34.01
CA THR A 345 -2.69 31.24 -33.44
C THR A 345 -2.76 31.55 -31.94
N ARG A 346 -3.69 32.42 -31.52
CA ARG A 346 -4.01 32.71 -30.10
C ARG A 346 -4.37 31.45 -29.33
N ASP A 347 -5.24 30.62 -29.90
CA ASP A 347 -5.68 29.37 -29.28
C ASP A 347 -4.56 28.31 -29.25
N ALA A 348 -3.70 28.25 -30.26
CA ALA A 348 -2.54 27.36 -30.31
C ALA A 348 -1.49 27.73 -29.25
N LEU A 349 -1.20 29.02 -29.06
CA LEU A 349 -0.36 29.53 -27.97
C LEU A 349 -0.94 29.13 -26.61
N SER A 350 -2.25 29.35 -26.40
CA SER A 350 -2.95 29.03 -25.15
C SER A 350 -2.91 27.52 -24.84
N LYS A 351 -3.20 26.67 -25.82
CA LYS A 351 -3.07 25.20 -25.75
C LYS A 351 -1.63 24.75 -25.44
N ALA A 352 -0.63 25.42 -26.03
CA ALA A 352 0.77 25.07 -25.88
C ALA A 352 1.33 25.47 -24.51
N LEU A 353 1.05 26.69 -24.03
CA LEU A 353 1.40 27.14 -22.69
C LEU A 353 0.82 26.20 -21.63
N TYR A 354 -0.47 25.88 -21.72
CA TYR A 354 -1.10 24.97 -20.75
C TYR A 354 -0.52 23.56 -20.78
N SER A 355 -0.26 23.00 -21.98
CA SER A 355 0.38 21.68 -22.10
C SER A 355 1.77 21.68 -21.48
N ARG A 356 2.64 22.63 -21.85
CA ARG A 356 4.02 22.72 -21.33
C ARG A 356 4.04 22.95 -19.83
N LEU A 357 3.13 23.78 -19.30
CA LEU A 357 2.96 23.98 -17.87
C LEU A 357 2.54 22.69 -17.16
N PHE A 358 1.62 21.91 -17.74
CA PHE A 358 1.20 20.63 -17.17
C PHE A 358 2.31 19.57 -17.25
N ASP A 359 3.04 19.51 -18.36
CA ASP A 359 4.19 18.64 -18.56
C ASP A 359 5.30 19.00 -17.54
N TYR A 360 5.58 20.29 -17.33
CA TYR A 360 6.48 20.79 -16.27
C TYR A 360 5.99 20.44 -14.86
N LEU A 361 4.70 20.58 -14.55
CA LEU A 361 4.16 20.19 -13.24
C LEU A 361 4.27 18.69 -12.99
N VAL A 362 4.19 17.87 -14.04
CA VAL A 362 4.46 16.42 -13.99
C VAL A 362 5.96 16.14 -13.83
N ASP A 363 6.84 16.89 -14.49
CA ASP A 363 8.30 16.75 -14.39
C ASP A 363 8.86 17.23 -13.05
N VAL A 364 8.34 18.32 -12.46
CA VAL A 364 8.69 18.73 -11.08
C VAL A 364 8.07 17.79 -10.04
N SER A 365 6.96 17.10 -10.39
CA SER A 365 6.48 15.96 -9.62
C SER A 365 7.36 14.70 -9.75
N GLN A 366 8.46 14.72 -10.53
CA GLN A 366 9.46 13.64 -10.56
C GLN A 366 10.51 13.80 -9.47
N LEU A 367 10.07 13.64 -8.23
CA LEU A 367 10.89 13.03 -7.17
C LEU A 367 10.33 11.63 -6.87
N GLU A 368 10.75 10.66 -7.67
CA GLU A 368 10.86 9.26 -7.25
C GLU A 368 9.58 8.48 -6.80
N CYS A 369 8.39 8.52 -7.49
CA CYS A 369 7.21 7.55 -7.44
C CYS A 369 5.92 8.06 -8.18
N LEU A 370 4.65 7.53 -8.20
CA LEU A 370 3.93 6.23 -7.94
C LEU A 370 2.49 6.22 -8.57
N GLU A 371 1.98 5.15 -9.21
CA GLU A 371 0.51 4.98 -9.47
C GLU A 371 0.04 4.54 -10.89
N PHE A 372 -1.29 4.55 -11.18
CA PHE A 372 -1.84 4.50 -12.55
C PHE A 372 -3.28 5.08 -12.69
N GLU A 373 -3.55 5.90 -13.71
CA GLU A 373 -4.91 6.17 -14.24
C GLU A 373 -4.97 6.14 -15.79
N LEU A 374 -6.00 5.49 -16.34
CA LEU A 374 -6.25 5.45 -17.79
C LEU A 374 -7.67 5.95 -18.12
N SER A 375 -7.73 7.02 -18.91
CA SER A 375 -8.96 7.53 -19.50
C SER A 375 -9.56 6.46 -20.41
N LYS A 376 -10.68 5.84 -20.00
CA LYS A 376 -11.40 4.83 -20.79
C LYS A 376 -12.63 5.42 -21.46
N ILE A 377 -12.77 5.09 -22.74
CA ILE A 377 -13.88 5.28 -23.68
C ILE A 377 -15.05 6.10 -23.10
N ILE A 378 -15.12 7.37 -23.50
CA ILE A 378 -16.27 8.23 -23.19
C ILE A 378 -16.96 8.52 -24.52
N CYS A 379 -17.94 7.69 -24.87
CA CYS A 379 -18.78 7.94 -26.04
C CYS A 379 -19.75 9.09 -25.72
N PHE A 380 -19.51 10.28 -26.28
CA PHE A 380 -20.36 11.46 -26.16
C PHE A 380 -21.33 11.57 -27.36
N CYS A 381 -22.28 12.51 -27.30
CA CYS A 381 -23.18 12.82 -28.42
C CYS A 381 -22.47 13.34 -29.69
N LYS A 382 -21.21 13.80 -29.55
CA LYS A 382 -20.23 14.01 -30.62
C LYS A 382 -18.88 13.49 -30.14
N ASN A 383 -18.20 12.65 -30.92
CA ASN A 383 -16.85 12.16 -30.58
C ASN A 383 -15.82 12.76 -31.54
N GLY A 384 -14.82 13.46 -31.00
CA GLY A 384 -13.75 14.08 -31.77
C GLY A 384 -12.50 13.20 -31.93
N PHE A 385 -11.44 13.82 -32.45
CA PHE A 385 -10.10 13.22 -32.58
C PHE A 385 -9.54 12.75 -31.24
N GLU A 386 -9.83 13.47 -30.16
CA GLU A 386 -9.43 13.16 -28.79
C GLU A 386 -10.05 11.83 -28.33
N GLN A 387 -11.36 11.62 -28.56
CA GLN A 387 -12.00 10.33 -28.30
C GLN A 387 -11.45 9.23 -29.21
N PHE A 388 -11.16 9.51 -30.48
CA PHE A 388 -10.54 8.53 -31.39
C PHE A 388 -9.17 8.05 -30.87
N CYS A 389 -8.32 8.97 -30.42
CA CYS A 389 -7.03 8.65 -29.81
C CYS A 389 -7.16 7.88 -28.47
N ILE A 390 -8.10 8.29 -27.61
CA ILE A 390 -8.42 7.57 -26.37
C ILE A 390 -8.88 6.13 -26.69
N ASN A 391 -9.75 5.95 -27.68
CA ASN A 391 -10.30 4.65 -28.04
C ASN A 391 -9.23 3.75 -28.67
N PHE A 392 -8.33 4.30 -29.50
CA PHE A 392 -7.16 3.59 -30.03
C PHE A 392 -6.24 3.04 -28.92
N VAL A 393 -5.87 3.85 -27.93
CA VAL A 393 -5.00 3.38 -26.82
C VAL A 393 -5.71 2.30 -26.01
N ASN A 394 -7.03 2.40 -25.85
CA ASN A 394 -7.82 1.39 -25.16
C ASN A 394 -7.99 0.08 -25.97
N GLU A 395 -8.07 0.15 -27.29
CA GLU A 395 -8.00 -1.01 -28.20
C GLU A 395 -6.65 -1.72 -28.06
N LYS A 396 -5.54 -0.95 -28.02
CA LYS A 396 -4.18 -1.48 -27.81
C LYS A 396 -4.01 -2.20 -26.48
N LEU A 397 -4.55 -1.65 -25.40
CA LEU A 397 -4.49 -2.29 -24.08
C LEU A 397 -5.36 -3.54 -24.00
N GLN A 398 -6.47 -3.58 -24.72
CA GLN A 398 -7.27 -4.80 -24.85
C GLN A 398 -6.56 -5.85 -25.71
N GLN A 399 -5.87 -5.46 -26.78
CA GLN A 399 -4.98 -6.35 -27.56
C GLN A 399 -3.93 -7.01 -26.65
N ILE A 400 -3.23 -6.23 -25.81
CA ILE A 400 -2.25 -6.78 -24.83
C ILE A 400 -2.93 -7.74 -23.86
N PHE A 401 -4.09 -7.39 -23.29
CA PHE A 401 -4.82 -8.25 -22.36
C PHE A 401 -5.16 -9.60 -23.00
N ILE A 402 -5.69 -9.58 -24.23
CA ILE A 402 -6.07 -10.79 -24.98
C ILE A 402 -4.82 -11.62 -25.36
N GLU A 403 -3.73 -10.97 -25.75
CA GLU A 403 -2.48 -11.63 -26.12
C GLU A 403 -1.78 -12.29 -24.92
N LEU A 404 -1.64 -11.58 -23.80
CA LEU A 404 -1.00 -12.09 -22.58
C LEU A 404 -1.87 -13.08 -21.78
N THR A 405 -3.20 -13.02 -21.91
CA THR A 405 -4.09 -13.94 -21.16
C THR A 405 -4.67 -15.08 -22.01
N LEU A 406 -5.15 -14.81 -23.22
CA LEU A 406 -5.86 -15.83 -24.02
C LEU A 406 -4.93 -16.56 -24.97
N LYS A 407 -4.12 -15.81 -25.73
CA LYS A 407 -3.23 -16.40 -26.75
C LYS A 407 -2.10 -17.19 -26.09
N ALA A 408 -1.37 -16.59 -25.15
CA ALA A 408 -0.29 -17.26 -24.43
C ALA A 408 -0.74 -18.53 -23.67
N GLU A 409 -1.96 -18.54 -23.12
CA GLU A 409 -2.54 -19.68 -22.42
C GLU A 409 -2.88 -20.85 -23.36
N GLN A 410 -3.47 -20.54 -24.52
CA GLN A 410 -3.80 -21.53 -25.54
C GLN A 410 -2.54 -22.08 -26.24
N GLU A 411 -1.56 -21.21 -26.53
CA GLU A 411 -0.24 -21.62 -27.04
C GLU A 411 0.50 -22.53 -26.06
N GLU A 412 0.45 -22.26 -24.76
CA GLU A 412 1.03 -23.14 -23.73
C GLU A 412 0.34 -24.52 -23.69
N TYR A 413 -0.99 -24.58 -23.78
CA TYR A 413 -1.71 -25.86 -23.82
C TYR A 413 -1.35 -26.70 -25.07
N VAL A 414 -1.14 -26.06 -26.23
CA VAL A 414 -0.63 -26.71 -27.45
C VAL A 414 0.81 -27.19 -27.26
N GLN A 415 1.71 -26.34 -26.74
CA GLN A 415 3.10 -26.71 -26.47
C GLN A 415 3.21 -27.88 -25.50
N GLU A 416 2.41 -27.91 -24.44
CA GLU A 416 2.41 -28.96 -23.40
C GLU A 416 1.60 -30.21 -23.78
N GLY A 417 0.86 -30.21 -24.89
CA GLY A 417 0.06 -31.36 -25.34
C GLY A 417 -1.16 -31.65 -24.45
N ILE A 418 -1.78 -30.61 -23.91
CA ILE A 418 -2.95 -30.70 -23.04
C ILE A 418 -4.22 -30.99 -23.87
N ARG A 419 -5.23 -31.63 -23.27
CA ARG A 419 -6.56 -31.77 -23.87
C ARG A 419 -7.40 -30.59 -23.40
N TRP A 420 -7.76 -29.74 -24.35
CA TRP A 420 -8.48 -28.50 -24.14
C TRP A 420 -9.29 -28.17 -25.41
N THR A 421 -10.25 -27.25 -25.32
CA THR A 421 -11.10 -26.85 -26.45
C THR A 421 -10.73 -25.43 -26.89
N PRO A 422 -10.38 -25.20 -28.17
CA PRO A 422 -10.19 -23.86 -28.74
C PRO A 422 -11.29 -22.88 -28.33
N ILE A 423 -10.89 -21.72 -27.79
CA ILE A 423 -11.81 -20.67 -27.37
C ILE A 423 -11.67 -19.53 -28.35
N GLU A 424 -12.66 -19.37 -29.21
CA GLU A 424 -12.73 -18.24 -30.14
C GLU A 424 -12.80 -16.92 -29.36
N TYR A 425 -11.98 -15.95 -29.76
CA TYR A 425 -11.90 -14.63 -29.17
C TYR A 425 -11.73 -13.58 -30.26
N PHE A 426 -12.24 -12.37 -30.01
CA PHE A 426 -12.10 -11.27 -30.96
C PHE A 426 -10.65 -10.77 -31.02
N ASN A 427 -10.07 -10.70 -32.22
CA ASN A 427 -8.69 -10.25 -32.42
C ASN A 427 -8.61 -8.73 -32.59
N ASN A 428 -8.44 -8.01 -31.48
CA ASN A 428 -8.26 -6.54 -31.44
C ASN A 428 -7.16 -6.01 -32.37
N LYS A 429 -6.20 -6.84 -32.80
CA LYS A 429 -5.15 -6.41 -33.72
C LYS A 429 -5.71 -5.89 -35.05
N VAL A 430 -6.83 -6.42 -35.54
CA VAL A 430 -7.46 -5.95 -36.79
C VAL A 430 -7.90 -4.48 -36.68
N VAL A 431 -8.53 -4.10 -35.56
CA VAL A 431 -8.94 -2.70 -35.30
C VAL A 431 -7.74 -1.80 -35.01
N CYS A 432 -6.73 -2.33 -34.31
CA CYS A 432 -5.46 -1.61 -34.11
C CYS A 432 -4.77 -1.28 -35.43
N ASP A 433 -4.64 -2.27 -36.33
CA ASP A 433 -3.96 -2.13 -37.62
C ASP A 433 -4.74 -1.19 -38.55
N LEU A 434 -6.07 -1.27 -38.59
CA LEU A 434 -6.95 -0.30 -39.27
C LEU A 434 -6.66 1.15 -38.85
N ILE A 435 -6.36 1.40 -37.57
CA ILE A 435 -6.06 2.74 -37.07
C ILE A 435 -4.62 3.14 -37.38
N GLU A 436 -3.66 2.23 -37.18
CA GLU A 436 -2.24 2.59 -37.10
C GLU A 436 -1.34 2.15 -38.27
N SER A 437 -1.84 1.37 -39.24
CA SER A 437 -1.01 0.76 -40.29
C SER A 437 -0.22 1.81 -41.10
N LYS A 438 1.05 1.48 -41.36
CA LYS A 438 1.95 2.22 -42.27
C LYS A 438 2.22 1.48 -43.59
N VAL A 439 1.57 0.33 -43.79
CA VAL A 439 1.74 -0.57 -44.96
C VAL A 439 0.38 -0.67 -45.65
N ASN A 440 0.34 -0.85 -46.97
CA ASN A 440 -0.93 -0.92 -47.70
C ASN A 440 -1.81 -2.09 -47.20
N PRO A 441 -3.11 -1.88 -46.88
CA PRO A 441 -3.82 -0.59 -46.88
C PRO A 441 -3.43 0.30 -45.68
N PRO A 442 -3.13 1.60 -45.90
CA PRO A 442 -2.70 2.51 -44.84
C PRO A 442 -3.83 2.74 -43.80
N GLY A 443 -3.45 2.84 -42.53
CA GLY A 443 -4.40 3.06 -41.45
C GLY A 443 -4.84 4.52 -41.32
N ILE A 444 -5.95 4.74 -40.61
CA ILE A 444 -6.61 6.05 -40.44
C ILE A 444 -5.62 7.15 -40.05
N MET A 445 -4.69 6.90 -39.11
CA MET A 445 -3.69 7.89 -38.69
C MET A 445 -2.69 8.25 -39.81
N SER A 446 -2.31 7.30 -40.65
CA SER A 446 -1.39 7.53 -41.78
C SER A 446 -2.06 8.34 -42.89
N ILE A 447 -3.35 8.10 -43.15
CA ILE A 447 -4.17 8.87 -44.10
C ILE A 447 -4.37 10.30 -43.57
N LEU A 448 -4.63 10.44 -42.28
CA LEU A 448 -4.77 11.72 -41.59
C LEU A 448 -3.48 12.54 -41.65
N ASP A 449 -2.32 11.95 -41.36
CA ASP A 449 -1.01 12.59 -41.48
C ASP A 449 -0.71 13.06 -42.91
N ASP A 450 -1.06 12.26 -43.93
CA ASP A 450 -0.90 12.62 -45.35
C ASP A 450 -1.77 13.82 -45.75
N VAL A 451 -3.08 13.81 -45.42
CA VAL A 451 -3.95 14.97 -45.68
C VAL A 451 -3.50 16.21 -44.93
N CYS A 452 -3.07 16.07 -43.67
CA CYS A 452 -2.53 17.16 -42.88
C CYS A 452 -1.29 17.80 -43.53
N ALA A 453 -0.47 17.01 -44.23
CA ALA A 453 0.73 17.47 -44.93
C ALA A 453 0.46 18.01 -46.35
N THR A 454 -0.51 17.47 -47.10
CA THR A 454 -0.77 17.89 -48.49
C THR A 454 -1.69 19.11 -48.62
N MET A 455 -2.61 19.34 -47.67
CA MET A 455 -3.68 20.35 -47.79
C MET A 455 -3.41 21.60 -46.95
N HIS A 456 -2.74 22.62 -47.49
CA HIS A 456 -2.55 23.91 -46.79
C HIS A 456 -3.81 24.80 -46.69
N ALA A 457 -4.94 24.37 -47.26
CA ALA A 457 -6.19 25.15 -47.33
C ALA A 457 -7.01 25.17 -46.01
N LYS A 458 -8.07 26.01 -46.00
CA LYS A 458 -9.00 26.19 -44.86
C LYS A 458 -9.60 24.86 -44.37
N GLY A 459 -9.89 24.79 -43.06
CA GLY A 459 -10.17 23.55 -42.31
C GLY A 459 -11.20 22.62 -42.93
N GLU A 460 -12.40 23.12 -43.25
CA GLU A 460 -13.51 22.28 -43.74
C GLU A 460 -13.16 21.47 -44.99
N GLY A 461 -12.38 22.06 -45.92
CA GLY A 461 -11.93 21.38 -47.14
C GLY A 461 -10.94 20.25 -46.87
N ALA A 462 -10.11 20.37 -45.82
CA ALA A 462 -9.17 19.32 -45.42
C ALA A 462 -9.91 18.14 -44.79
N ASP A 463 -10.87 18.38 -43.89
CA ASP A 463 -11.65 17.33 -43.24
C ASP A 463 -12.59 16.57 -44.21
N GLN A 464 -13.15 17.26 -45.22
CA GLN A 464 -13.86 16.58 -46.32
C GLN A 464 -12.93 15.74 -47.19
N THR A 465 -11.73 16.24 -47.51
CA THR A 465 -10.71 15.50 -48.28
C THR A 465 -10.23 14.26 -47.52
N LEU A 466 -10.09 14.36 -46.19
CA LEU A 466 -9.84 13.23 -45.31
C LEU A 466 -10.93 12.16 -45.45
N LEU A 467 -12.20 12.53 -45.33
CA LEU A 467 -13.32 11.59 -45.43
C LEU A 467 -13.35 10.87 -46.80
N GLN A 468 -13.06 11.58 -47.89
CA GLN A 468 -12.92 11.00 -49.23
C GLN A 468 -11.73 10.04 -49.35
N LYS A 469 -10.56 10.36 -48.78
CA LYS A 469 -9.40 9.43 -48.76
C LYS A 469 -9.68 8.20 -47.89
N LEU A 470 -10.33 8.36 -46.74
CA LEU A 470 -10.72 7.23 -45.89
C LEU A 470 -11.69 6.30 -46.63
N GLN A 471 -12.77 6.82 -47.22
CA GLN A 471 -13.74 6.00 -47.95
C GLN A 471 -13.14 5.31 -49.18
N SER A 472 -12.17 5.92 -49.88
CA SER A 472 -11.51 5.30 -51.04
C SER A 472 -10.40 4.30 -50.70
N GLN A 473 -9.73 4.42 -49.54
CA GLN A 473 -8.61 3.54 -49.17
C GLN A 473 -8.96 2.45 -48.15
N ILE A 474 -9.95 2.67 -47.27
CA ILE A 474 -10.36 1.73 -46.21
C ILE A 474 -11.88 1.48 -46.14
N GLY A 475 -12.67 2.07 -47.05
CA GLY A 475 -14.14 1.95 -47.08
C GLY A 475 -14.72 0.55 -47.29
N THR A 476 -13.89 -0.46 -47.57
CA THR A 476 -14.26 -1.88 -47.70
C THR A 476 -13.93 -2.72 -46.45
N HIS A 477 -13.35 -2.13 -45.41
CA HIS A 477 -12.89 -2.85 -44.23
C HIS A 477 -14.03 -3.08 -43.21
N GLU A 478 -14.24 -4.33 -42.77
CA GLU A 478 -15.36 -4.76 -41.91
C GLU A 478 -15.57 -3.91 -40.63
N HIS A 479 -14.48 -3.40 -40.05
CA HIS A 479 -14.53 -2.56 -38.85
C HIS A 479 -14.67 -1.05 -39.12
N PHE A 480 -14.90 -0.63 -40.36
CA PHE A 480 -15.02 0.78 -40.77
C PHE A 480 -16.32 1.02 -41.56
N ASN A 481 -16.99 2.14 -41.31
CA ASN A 481 -18.06 2.68 -42.15
C ASN A 481 -17.92 4.20 -42.25
N SER A 482 -18.43 4.83 -43.31
CA SER A 482 -18.46 6.29 -43.46
C SER A 482 -19.89 6.83 -43.55
N TRP A 483 -20.06 8.13 -43.29
CA TRP A 483 -21.29 8.87 -43.55
C TRP A 483 -20.95 10.34 -43.92
N ASN A 484 -21.94 11.17 -44.26
CA ASN A 484 -21.69 12.51 -44.80
C ASN A 484 -20.96 13.51 -43.86
N LYS A 485 -20.85 13.23 -42.56
CA LYS A 485 -20.22 14.11 -41.54
C LYS A 485 -19.09 13.45 -40.73
N GLY A 486 -18.54 12.32 -41.17
CA GLY A 486 -17.64 11.52 -40.34
C GLY A 486 -17.60 10.02 -40.64
N PHE A 487 -17.13 9.23 -39.68
CA PHE A 487 -16.90 7.80 -39.84
C PHE A 487 -17.18 7.02 -38.55
N ILE A 488 -17.42 5.72 -38.69
CA ILE A 488 -17.72 4.79 -37.60
C ILE A 488 -16.62 3.73 -37.55
N VAL A 489 -16.09 3.46 -36.35
CA VAL A 489 -15.20 2.31 -36.09
C VAL A 489 -15.89 1.30 -35.19
N HIS A 490 -15.81 0.02 -35.55
CA HIS A 490 -16.30 -1.10 -34.75
C HIS A 490 -15.21 -1.53 -33.75
N HIS A 491 -15.17 -0.91 -32.57
CA HIS A 491 -14.25 -1.22 -31.47
C HIS A 491 -14.72 -2.44 -30.65
N TYR A 492 -13.83 -3.00 -29.82
CA TYR A 492 -14.19 -4.08 -28.88
C TYR A 492 -15.32 -3.71 -27.89
N ALA A 493 -15.50 -2.41 -27.64
CA ALA A 493 -16.50 -1.86 -26.75
C ALA A 493 -17.78 -1.40 -27.48
N GLY A 494 -17.96 -1.80 -28.74
CA GLY A 494 -19.09 -1.42 -29.58
C GLY A 494 -18.74 -0.43 -30.70
N LYS A 495 -19.77 0.02 -31.41
CA LYS A 495 -19.62 0.94 -32.55
C LYS A 495 -19.51 2.38 -32.06
N VAL A 496 -18.47 3.10 -32.47
CA VAL A 496 -18.28 4.52 -32.14
C VAL A 496 -18.27 5.35 -33.42
N SER A 497 -19.17 6.32 -33.49
CA SER A 497 -19.23 7.34 -34.54
C SER A 497 -18.39 8.57 -34.16
N TYR A 498 -17.53 9.00 -35.08
CA TYR A 498 -16.66 10.17 -34.97
C TYR A 498 -17.10 11.26 -35.94
N ASP A 499 -17.17 12.50 -35.46
CA ASP A 499 -17.39 13.69 -36.27
C ASP A 499 -16.04 14.13 -36.86
N VAL A 500 -15.95 14.27 -38.19
CA VAL A 500 -14.68 14.62 -38.84
C VAL A 500 -14.30 16.10 -38.68
N SER A 501 -15.23 16.95 -38.22
CA SER A 501 -15.00 18.39 -38.06
C SER A 501 -13.82 18.69 -37.14
N GLY A 502 -12.77 19.29 -37.69
CA GLY A 502 -11.52 19.64 -37.02
C GLY A 502 -10.57 18.47 -36.76
N PHE A 503 -10.67 17.34 -37.48
CA PHE A 503 -9.71 16.23 -37.33
C PHE A 503 -8.32 16.63 -37.83
N CYS A 504 -8.23 17.26 -39.02
CA CYS A 504 -6.96 17.70 -39.60
C CYS A 504 -6.31 18.85 -38.82
N GLU A 505 -7.10 19.75 -38.22
CA GLU A 505 -6.57 20.81 -37.34
C GLU A 505 -5.93 20.20 -36.08
N ARG A 506 -6.70 19.40 -35.33
CA ARG A 506 -6.24 18.78 -34.08
C ARG A 506 -5.05 17.86 -34.27
N ASN A 507 -4.97 17.13 -35.39
CA ASN A 507 -3.83 16.24 -35.65
C ASN A 507 -2.54 17.01 -35.94
N ARG A 508 -2.60 18.24 -36.47
CA ARG A 508 -1.39 19.01 -36.77
C ARG A 508 -0.57 19.27 -35.51
N ASP A 509 -1.18 19.81 -34.46
CA ASP A 509 -0.51 20.13 -33.17
C ASP A 509 0.83 20.89 -33.37
N VAL A 510 0.87 21.74 -34.41
CA VAL A 510 2.02 22.56 -34.80
C VAL A 510 1.86 23.94 -34.17
N LEU A 511 2.70 24.23 -33.19
CA LEU A 511 2.99 25.61 -32.82
C LEU A 511 3.96 26.20 -33.86
N PHE A 512 3.71 27.42 -34.33
CA PHE A 512 4.62 28.07 -35.30
C PHE A 512 5.90 28.56 -34.60
N SER A 513 7.03 28.53 -35.31
CA SER A 513 8.33 29.02 -34.82
C SER A 513 8.25 30.45 -34.31
N ASP A 514 7.51 31.31 -35.01
CA ASP A 514 7.14 32.67 -34.60
C ASP A 514 6.68 32.78 -33.13
N ILE A 515 5.86 31.83 -32.68
CA ILE A 515 5.29 31.83 -31.32
C ILE A 515 6.27 31.23 -30.31
N ILE A 516 7.14 30.31 -30.74
CA ILE A 516 8.24 29.79 -29.92
C ILE A 516 9.26 30.90 -29.64
N GLU A 517 9.67 31.65 -30.67
CA GLU A 517 10.54 32.84 -30.57
C GLU A 517 9.96 33.88 -29.59
N LEU A 518 8.65 34.15 -29.68
CA LEU A 518 7.99 35.09 -28.79
C LEU A 518 8.08 34.64 -27.32
N MET A 519 7.85 33.36 -27.01
CA MET A 519 8.00 32.85 -25.64
C MET A 519 9.47 32.79 -25.18
N GLN A 520 10.40 32.48 -26.09
CA GLN A 520 11.85 32.52 -25.84
C GLN A 520 12.37 33.95 -25.60
N SER A 521 11.66 34.98 -26.08
CA SER A 521 11.94 36.39 -25.79
C SER A 521 11.45 36.86 -24.40
N SER A 522 10.77 36.00 -23.63
CA SER A 522 10.24 36.36 -22.31
C SER A 522 11.34 36.75 -21.32
N GLU A 523 11.11 37.81 -20.54
CA GLU A 523 11.93 38.18 -19.39
C GLU A 523 11.94 37.08 -18.31
N LEU A 524 10.82 36.36 -18.15
CA LEU A 524 10.63 35.29 -17.18
C LEU A 524 11.36 34.02 -17.62
N ALA A 525 12.46 33.69 -16.93
CA ALA A 525 13.29 32.52 -17.22
C ALA A 525 12.49 31.22 -17.29
N PHE A 526 11.58 31.01 -16.34
CA PHE A 526 10.65 29.88 -16.29
C PHE A 526 9.88 29.70 -17.61
N ILE A 527 9.40 30.78 -18.22
CA ILE A 527 8.66 30.70 -19.50
C ILE A 527 9.61 30.33 -20.64
N ARG A 528 10.84 30.85 -20.68
CA ARG A 528 11.83 30.42 -21.67
C ARG A 528 12.17 28.93 -21.52
N ASP A 529 12.28 28.44 -20.30
CA ASP A 529 12.60 27.03 -20.00
C ASP A 529 11.47 26.07 -20.41
N LEU A 530 10.21 26.53 -20.49
CA LEU A 530 9.10 25.78 -21.10
C LEU A 530 9.22 25.66 -22.64
N PHE A 531 10.07 26.45 -23.30
CA PHE A 531 10.26 26.48 -24.76
C PHE A 531 11.74 26.24 -25.15
N PRO A 532 12.29 25.04 -24.86
CA PRO A 532 13.71 24.73 -25.09
C PRO A 532 14.07 24.43 -26.56
N GLU A 533 13.12 24.55 -27.51
CA GLU A 533 13.34 24.19 -28.91
C GLU A 533 14.43 25.02 -29.62
N ASN A 534 15.46 24.34 -30.14
CA ASN A 534 16.50 24.96 -30.96
C ASN A 534 16.03 25.06 -32.43
N LEU A 535 15.46 26.22 -32.76
CA LEU A 535 14.88 26.50 -34.08
C LEU A 535 15.89 26.44 -35.24
N GLU A 536 17.20 26.54 -35.01
CA GLU A 536 18.21 26.33 -36.06
C GLU A 536 18.48 24.85 -36.36
N ALA A 537 18.37 23.97 -35.35
CA ALA A 537 18.60 22.54 -35.50
C ALA A 537 17.42 21.82 -36.21
N GLU A 538 16.17 22.24 -35.93
CA GLU A 538 14.97 21.51 -36.40
C GLU A 538 14.57 21.79 -37.86
N LYS A 539 15.19 22.77 -38.54
CA LYS A 539 14.96 23.16 -39.95
C LYS A 539 15.17 22.05 -41.01
N ARG A 540 15.47 20.81 -40.59
CA ARG A 540 15.71 19.63 -41.44
C ARG A 540 14.71 18.48 -41.25
N GLY A 541 13.68 18.63 -40.40
CA GLY A 541 12.65 17.61 -40.15
C GLY A 541 11.27 17.94 -40.75
N ARG A 542 10.40 16.92 -40.91
CA ARG A 542 8.95 17.15 -40.94
C ARG A 542 8.45 17.31 -39.49
N PRO A 543 7.58 18.28 -39.16
CA PRO A 543 7.03 18.42 -37.82
C PRO A 543 6.20 17.18 -37.44
N SER A 544 6.23 16.80 -36.17
CA SER A 544 5.51 15.61 -35.68
C SER A 544 4.05 15.92 -35.34
N THR A 545 3.13 15.15 -35.90
CA THR A 545 1.68 15.25 -35.67
C THR A 545 1.28 14.66 -34.32
N ALA A 546 0.12 15.07 -33.79
CA ALA A 546 -0.44 14.50 -32.57
C ALA A 546 -0.65 12.99 -32.69
N GLY A 547 -1.22 12.50 -33.80
CA GLY A 547 -1.41 11.07 -34.05
C GLY A 547 -0.11 10.28 -33.98
N LEU A 548 0.98 10.81 -34.56
CA LEU A 548 2.30 10.17 -34.50
C LEU A 548 2.92 10.21 -33.09
N LYS A 549 2.80 11.33 -32.36
CA LYS A 549 3.22 11.44 -30.94
C LYS A 549 2.49 10.40 -30.08
N ILE A 550 1.17 10.34 -30.20
CA ILE A 550 0.27 9.43 -29.46
C ILE A 550 0.58 7.96 -29.80
N LYS A 551 0.75 7.62 -31.09
CA LYS A 551 1.15 6.27 -31.51
C LYS A 551 2.50 5.87 -30.92
N LYS A 552 3.49 6.77 -30.88
CA LYS A 552 4.80 6.52 -30.27
C LYS A 552 4.68 6.28 -28.76
N GLN A 553 3.96 7.15 -28.05
CA GLN A 553 3.69 7.02 -26.62
C GLN A 553 2.98 5.71 -26.28
N ALA A 554 1.92 5.36 -27.02
CA ALA A 554 1.15 4.13 -26.80
C ALA A 554 2.00 2.87 -27.01
N ASN A 555 2.81 2.82 -28.07
CA ASN A 555 3.70 1.68 -28.32
C ASN A 555 4.85 1.58 -27.29
N ASN A 556 5.36 2.72 -26.78
CA ASN A 556 6.31 2.70 -25.66
C ASN A 556 5.66 2.13 -24.38
N LEU A 557 4.44 2.55 -24.05
CA LEU A 557 3.68 2.03 -22.90
C LEU A 557 3.44 0.51 -23.03
N VAL A 558 3.06 0.03 -24.23
CA VAL A 558 2.93 -1.40 -24.54
C VAL A 558 4.24 -2.15 -24.24
N GLN A 559 5.38 -1.63 -24.69
CA GLN A 559 6.69 -2.24 -24.46
C GLN A 559 7.14 -2.25 -22.99
N THR A 560 6.67 -1.31 -22.16
CA THR A 560 6.91 -1.32 -20.71
C THR A 560 6.00 -2.34 -20.02
N LEU A 561 4.70 -2.35 -20.33
CA LEU A 561 3.74 -3.29 -19.73
C LEU A 561 4.09 -4.76 -20.05
N MET A 562 4.61 -5.05 -21.25
CA MET A 562 5.09 -6.38 -21.64
C MET A 562 6.32 -6.89 -20.86
N LYS A 563 6.95 -6.06 -20.02
CA LYS A 563 8.09 -6.44 -19.15
C LYS A 563 7.68 -6.74 -17.70
N CYS A 564 6.38 -6.71 -17.40
CA CYS A 564 5.83 -6.84 -16.06
C CYS A 564 4.74 -7.92 -16.02
N THR A 565 4.62 -8.60 -14.88
CA THR A 565 3.51 -9.53 -14.60
C THR A 565 2.23 -8.72 -14.31
N PRO A 566 1.16 -8.85 -15.12
CA PRO A 566 0.03 -7.93 -15.07
C PRO A 566 -1.12 -8.42 -14.18
N HIS A 567 -1.61 -7.52 -13.33
CA HIS A 567 -2.78 -7.70 -12.47
C HIS A 567 -3.89 -6.76 -12.96
N TYR A 568 -5.14 -7.23 -12.98
CA TYR A 568 -6.23 -6.50 -13.65
C TYR A 568 -7.35 -6.12 -12.68
N ILE A 569 -7.71 -4.83 -12.69
CA ILE A 569 -8.86 -4.31 -11.93
C ILE A 569 -9.90 -3.76 -12.90
N ARG A 570 -11.14 -4.24 -12.74
CA ARG A 570 -12.32 -3.89 -13.56
C ARG A 570 -13.31 -3.11 -12.69
N CYS A 571 -13.25 -1.79 -12.77
CA CYS A 571 -14.10 -0.85 -12.05
C CYS A 571 -15.46 -0.68 -12.76
N ILE A 572 -16.56 -0.74 -12.00
CA ILE A 572 -17.94 -0.64 -12.48
C ILE A 572 -18.66 0.51 -11.74
N LYS A 573 -19.40 1.34 -12.48
CA LYS A 573 -20.27 2.41 -11.96
C LYS A 573 -21.71 1.87 -11.89
N PRO A 574 -22.35 1.78 -10.71
CA PRO A 574 -23.64 1.12 -10.59
C PRO A 574 -24.85 1.97 -11.01
N ASN A 575 -24.71 3.29 -11.12
CA ASN A 575 -25.78 4.21 -11.52
C ASN A 575 -25.19 5.55 -12.01
N GLU A 576 -25.93 6.28 -12.84
CA GLU A 576 -25.60 7.67 -13.19
C GLU A 576 -26.03 8.69 -12.12
N THR A 577 -26.94 8.33 -11.20
CA THR A 577 -27.49 9.23 -10.15
C THR A 577 -26.48 9.61 -9.05
N LYS A 578 -25.32 8.91 -8.99
CA LYS A 578 -24.26 9.04 -7.98
C LYS A 578 -24.71 8.66 -6.56
N LYS A 579 -25.79 7.90 -6.41
CA LYS A 579 -26.36 7.50 -5.11
C LYS A 579 -25.88 6.13 -4.66
N ALA A 580 -25.63 5.98 -3.36
CA ALA A 580 -25.30 4.69 -2.76
C ALA A 580 -26.54 3.77 -2.72
N ARG A 581 -26.35 2.49 -3.02
CA ARG A 581 -27.41 1.44 -3.14
C ARG A 581 -28.44 1.66 -4.24
N ASP A 582 -28.21 2.60 -5.17
CA ASP A 582 -28.95 2.69 -6.43
C ASP A 582 -28.27 1.82 -7.51
N TRP A 583 -29.04 1.24 -8.43
CA TRP A 583 -28.57 0.17 -9.34
C TRP A 583 -29.29 0.17 -10.71
N GLU A 584 -28.55 0.53 -11.75
CA GLU A 584 -29.03 0.69 -13.12
C GLU A 584 -28.70 -0.56 -13.96
N GLU A 585 -29.63 -1.50 -14.02
CA GLU A 585 -29.44 -2.85 -14.58
C GLU A 585 -28.91 -2.84 -16.04
N SER A 586 -29.48 -2.00 -16.89
CA SER A 586 -29.09 -1.84 -18.31
C SER A 586 -27.65 -1.31 -18.45
N ARG A 587 -27.30 -0.29 -17.67
CA ARG A 587 -25.97 0.33 -17.63
C ARG A 587 -24.89 -0.65 -17.18
N ILE A 588 -25.23 -1.54 -16.25
CA ILE A 588 -24.28 -2.52 -15.72
C ILE A 588 -24.14 -3.71 -16.67
N LYS A 589 -25.21 -4.16 -17.34
CA LYS A 589 -25.10 -5.17 -18.43
C LYS A 589 -24.18 -4.67 -19.57
N HIS A 590 -24.35 -3.43 -20.00
CA HIS A 590 -23.44 -2.78 -20.97
C HIS A 590 -21.98 -2.75 -20.47
N GLN A 591 -21.75 -2.51 -19.18
CA GLN A 591 -20.41 -2.59 -18.57
C GLN A 591 -19.86 -4.03 -18.52
N VAL A 592 -20.68 -5.02 -18.21
CA VAL A 592 -20.31 -6.45 -18.21
C VAL A 592 -19.88 -6.90 -19.60
N GLU A 593 -20.58 -6.42 -20.64
CA GLU A 593 -20.26 -6.67 -22.05
C GLU A 593 -18.96 -5.98 -22.49
N TYR A 594 -18.84 -4.64 -22.41
CA TYR A 594 -17.64 -3.97 -22.95
C TYR A 594 -16.37 -4.28 -22.15
N LEU A 595 -16.46 -4.65 -20.87
CA LEU A 595 -15.31 -5.11 -20.08
C LEU A 595 -14.92 -6.57 -20.41
N GLY A 596 -15.71 -7.29 -21.22
CA GLY A 596 -15.48 -8.68 -21.61
C GLY A 596 -15.53 -9.66 -20.44
N LEU A 597 -16.35 -9.39 -19.41
CA LEU A 597 -16.34 -10.18 -18.17
C LEU A 597 -16.86 -11.60 -18.41
N ARG A 598 -17.85 -11.76 -19.29
CA ARG A 598 -18.42 -13.06 -19.68
C ARG A 598 -17.38 -13.94 -20.37
N GLU A 599 -16.60 -13.37 -21.29
CA GLU A 599 -15.53 -14.03 -22.05
C GLU A 599 -14.37 -14.40 -21.11
N ASN A 600 -14.02 -13.51 -20.19
CA ASN A 600 -13.00 -13.75 -19.16
C ASN A 600 -13.37 -14.96 -18.26
N ILE A 601 -14.62 -15.03 -17.79
CA ILE A 601 -15.14 -16.18 -17.02
C ILE A 601 -15.15 -17.46 -17.87
N ARG A 602 -15.60 -17.40 -19.14
CA ARG A 602 -15.60 -18.55 -20.06
C ARG A 602 -14.20 -19.14 -20.22
N VAL A 603 -13.20 -18.29 -20.47
CA VAL A 603 -11.79 -18.71 -20.59
C VAL A 603 -11.30 -19.32 -19.28
N ARG A 604 -11.44 -18.61 -18.16
CA ARG A 604 -10.90 -19.05 -16.86
C ARG A 604 -11.51 -20.34 -16.35
N ARG A 605 -12.74 -20.69 -16.77
CA ARG A 605 -13.41 -21.95 -16.44
C ARG A 605 -13.15 -23.10 -17.43
N ALA A 606 -12.85 -22.79 -18.70
CA ALA A 606 -12.51 -23.80 -19.71
C ALA A 606 -11.01 -24.16 -19.73
N GLY A 607 -10.15 -23.26 -19.23
CA GLY A 607 -8.75 -23.53 -18.92
C GLY A 607 -8.56 -24.33 -17.62
N TYR A 608 -7.32 -24.35 -17.15
CA TYR A 608 -6.91 -25.04 -15.91
C TYR A 608 -6.55 -23.99 -14.85
N ALA A 609 -7.29 -23.96 -13.73
CA ALA A 609 -7.14 -22.96 -12.66
C ALA A 609 -5.72 -22.82 -12.09
N PHE A 610 -4.88 -23.86 -12.18
CA PHE A 610 -3.49 -23.80 -11.73
C PHE A 610 -2.55 -24.59 -12.65
N ARG A 611 -1.34 -24.06 -12.86
CA ARG A 611 -0.27 -24.67 -13.67
C ARG A 611 1.11 -24.43 -13.08
N ARG A 612 2.00 -25.44 -13.09
CA ARG A 612 3.37 -25.32 -12.56
C ARG A 612 4.32 -26.36 -13.16
N VAL A 613 5.57 -25.97 -13.45
CA VAL A 613 6.64 -26.89 -13.91
C VAL A 613 6.86 -27.98 -12.85
N PHE A 614 7.01 -29.24 -13.27
CA PHE A 614 7.10 -30.40 -12.35
C PHE A 614 8.16 -30.19 -11.26
N LYS A 615 9.39 -29.76 -11.60
CA LYS A 615 10.44 -29.35 -10.65
C LYS A 615 9.99 -28.32 -9.60
N LYS A 616 9.41 -27.19 -10.04
CA LYS A 616 8.91 -26.11 -9.15
C LYS A 616 7.70 -26.58 -8.32
N PHE A 617 6.96 -27.59 -8.76
CA PHE A 617 5.85 -28.20 -8.01
C PHE A 617 6.38 -29.18 -6.95
N LEU A 618 7.25 -30.12 -7.34
CA LEU A 618 7.93 -31.06 -6.46
C LEU A 618 8.64 -30.34 -5.31
N GLN A 619 9.44 -29.32 -5.60
CA GLN A 619 10.16 -28.55 -4.56
C GLN A 619 9.20 -27.90 -3.54
N ARG A 620 8.00 -27.47 -3.96
CA ARG A 620 7.00 -26.87 -3.06
C ARG A 620 6.30 -27.91 -2.19
N TYR A 621 5.91 -29.03 -2.78
CA TYR A 621 5.04 -30.04 -2.16
C TYR A 621 5.78 -31.29 -1.65
N ALA A 622 7.10 -31.37 -1.81
CA ALA A 622 7.93 -32.50 -1.34
C ALA A 622 7.75 -32.84 0.14
N ILE A 623 7.35 -31.86 0.96
CA ILE A 623 7.09 -31.99 2.41
C ILE A 623 5.84 -32.83 2.76
N LEU A 624 4.99 -33.15 1.77
CA LEU A 624 3.77 -33.95 1.98
C LEU A 624 4.09 -35.43 2.30
N THR A 625 5.00 -36.07 1.58
CA THR A 625 5.37 -37.48 1.77
C THR A 625 6.83 -37.63 2.23
N ARG A 626 7.22 -38.80 2.76
CA ARG A 626 8.62 -39.05 3.18
C ARG A 626 9.52 -39.43 2.01
N GLU A 627 8.89 -39.87 0.93
CA GLU A 627 9.48 -40.41 -0.29
C GLU A 627 9.93 -39.27 -1.22
N THR A 628 9.22 -38.14 -1.18
CA THR A 628 9.58 -36.89 -1.88
C THR A 628 10.49 -35.97 -1.10
N TRP A 629 10.56 -36.10 0.23
CA TRP A 629 11.37 -35.24 1.10
C TRP A 629 12.80 -35.77 1.29
N PRO A 630 13.86 -34.91 1.26
CA PRO A 630 13.84 -33.48 0.95
C PRO A 630 13.84 -33.18 -0.55
N GLN A 631 14.16 -34.17 -1.40
CA GLN A 631 14.19 -34.04 -2.85
C GLN A 631 13.88 -35.39 -3.50
N TRP A 632 12.95 -35.39 -4.46
CA TRP A 632 12.64 -36.55 -5.29
C TRP A 632 13.82 -36.95 -6.19
N ARG A 633 13.99 -38.25 -6.44
CA ARG A 633 15.15 -38.82 -7.15
C ARG A 633 14.81 -39.58 -8.44
N GLY A 634 13.53 -39.78 -8.74
CA GLY A 634 13.06 -40.38 -10.00
C GLY A 634 12.70 -39.31 -11.02
N ASP A 635 12.06 -39.73 -12.11
CA ASP A 635 11.42 -38.82 -13.06
C ASP A 635 10.45 -37.84 -12.37
N GLU A 636 10.43 -36.59 -12.82
CA GLU A 636 9.65 -35.53 -12.19
C GLU A 636 8.13 -35.77 -12.33
N LYS A 637 7.68 -36.28 -13.48
CA LYS A 637 6.25 -36.55 -13.74
C LYS A 637 5.74 -37.70 -12.87
N GLN A 638 6.54 -38.73 -12.64
CA GLN A 638 6.24 -39.79 -11.66
C GLN A 638 6.20 -39.28 -10.20
N GLY A 639 7.10 -38.37 -9.84
CA GLY A 639 7.10 -37.76 -8.50
C GLY A 639 5.84 -36.92 -8.24
N VAL A 640 5.40 -36.18 -9.25
CA VAL A 640 4.14 -35.43 -9.19
C VAL A 640 2.94 -36.38 -9.07
N LEU A 641 2.89 -37.45 -9.86
CA LEU A 641 1.85 -38.50 -9.72
C LEU A 641 1.80 -39.12 -8.31
N HIS A 642 2.95 -39.35 -7.67
CA HIS A 642 3.02 -39.84 -6.30
C HIS A 642 2.42 -38.84 -5.30
N LEU A 643 2.71 -37.55 -5.43
CA LEU A 643 2.13 -36.50 -4.58
C LEU A 643 0.60 -36.42 -4.73
N LEU A 644 0.08 -36.40 -5.96
CA LEU A 644 -1.37 -36.33 -6.22
C LEU A 644 -2.11 -37.55 -5.65
N LYS A 645 -1.55 -38.75 -5.80
CA LYS A 645 -2.07 -39.98 -5.19
C LYS A 645 -2.03 -39.94 -3.66
N SER A 646 -0.99 -39.35 -3.05
CA SER A 646 -0.91 -39.22 -1.58
C SER A 646 -1.96 -38.27 -0.96
N VAL A 647 -2.65 -37.50 -1.81
CA VAL A 647 -3.66 -36.50 -1.48
C VAL A 647 -5.07 -36.98 -1.91
N ASN A 648 -5.18 -38.17 -2.52
CA ASN A 648 -6.40 -38.71 -3.13
C ASN A 648 -7.05 -37.76 -4.16
N MET A 649 -6.25 -37.12 -5.02
CA MET A 649 -6.77 -36.30 -6.11
C MET A 649 -7.19 -37.16 -7.31
N ASP A 650 -8.44 -37.03 -7.75
CA ASP A 650 -9.01 -37.78 -8.87
C ASP A 650 -8.39 -37.39 -10.22
N SER A 651 -8.34 -38.34 -11.16
CA SER A 651 -7.65 -38.19 -12.45
C SER A 651 -8.36 -37.30 -13.47
N ASP A 652 -9.60 -36.88 -13.20
CA ASP A 652 -10.31 -35.87 -13.98
C ASP A 652 -9.97 -34.44 -13.53
N GLN A 653 -9.56 -34.25 -12.27
CA GLN A 653 -9.24 -32.94 -11.68
C GLN A 653 -7.90 -32.34 -12.17
N TYR A 654 -7.03 -33.13 -12.80
CA TYR A 654 -5.72 -32.68 -13.30
C TYR A 654 -5.37 -33.26 -14.67
N GLN A 655 -4.45 -32.60 -15.39
CA GLN A 655 -3.73 -33.18 -16.54
C GLN A 655 -2.23 -32.90 -16.42
N LEU A 656 -1.41 -33.82 -16.93
CA LEU A 656 0.05 -33.71 -16.92
C LEU A 656 0.58 -33.55 -18.34
N GLY A 657 1.11 -32.36 -18.65
CA GLY A 657 1.73 -32.03 -19.93
C GLY A 657 3.11 -32.65 -20.13
N LYS A 658 3.96 -32.00 -20.92
CA LYS A 658 5.35 -32.41 -21.18
C LYS A 658 6.29 -31.99 -20.05
N THR A 659 6.13 -30.78 -19.51
CA THR A 659 6.97 -30.21 -18.44
C THR A 659 6.18 -29.69 -17.24
N LYS A 660 4.86 -29.52 -17.37
CA LYS A 660 3.99 -28.89 -16.36
C LYS A 660 2.82 -29.77 -15.94
N ILE A 661 2.45 -29.67 -14.66
CA ILE A 661 1.15 -30.11 -14.16
C ILE A 661 0.14 -28.98 -14.34
N PHE A 662 -1.08 -29.36 -14.72
CA PHE A 662 -2.25 -28.50 -14.80
C PHE A 662 -3.36 -29.09 -13.93
N ILE A 663 -3.99 -28.27 -13.09
CA ILE A 663 -5.09 -28.64 -12.20
C ILE A 663 -6.32 -27.81 -12.62
N LYS A 664 -7.46 -28.46 -12.84
CA LYS A 664 -8.68 -27.82 -13.34
C LYS A 664 -9.40 -27.02 -12.27
N ALA A 665 -9.64 -27.65 -11.12
CA ALA A 665 -10.44 -27.12 -10.03
C ALA A 665 -9.55 -26.45 -8.97
N PRO A 666 -9.83 -25.20 -8.55
CA PRO A 666 -9.04 -24.54 -7.50
C PRO A 666 -9.12 -25.27 -6.15
N GLU A 667 -10.22 -25.96 -5.86
CA GLU A 667 -10.41 -26.79 -4.66
C GLU A 667 -9.34 -27.87 -4.52
N SER A 668 -8.94 -28.49 -5.64
CA SER A 668 -7.90 -29.52 -5.70
C SER A 668 -6.51 -28.93 -5.39
N LEU A 669 -6.26 -27.66 -5.72
CA LEU A 669 -5.05 -26.94 -5.31
C LEU A 669 -5.10 -26.60 -3.81
N PHE A 670 -6.24 -26.11 -3.29
CA PHE A 670 -6.38 -25.74 -1.89
C PHE A 670 -6.12 -26.93 -0.96
N LEU A 671 -6.56 -28.14 -1.35
CA LEU A 671 -6.27 -29.37 -0.60
C LEU A 671 -4.76 -29.66 -0.50
N LEU A 672 -3.98 -29.40 -1.56
CA LEU A 672 -2.52 -29.56 -1.56
C LEU A 672 -1.82 -28.56 -0.63
N GLU A 673 -2.26 -27.29 -0.63
CA GLU A 673 -1.69 -26.25 0.23
C GLU A 673 -2.08 -26.45 1.70
N GLU A 674 -3.34 -26.79 2.02
CA GLU A 674 -3.77 -27.07 3.39
C GLU A 674 -3.00 -28.27 3.98
N MET A 675 -2.85 -29.37 3.21
CA MET A 675 -2.02 -30.50 3.64
C MET A 675 -0.55 -30.13 3.83
N ARG A 676 -0.02 -29.18 3.05
CA ARG A 676 1.36 -28.67 3.14
C ARG A 676 1.55 -27.77 4.36
N GLU A 677 0.63 -26.86 4.63
CA GLU A 677 0.64 -25.93 5.77
C GLU A 677 0.48 -26.69 7.11
N ARG A 678 -0.41 -27.68 7.17
CA ARG A 678 -0.50 -28.66 8.28
C ARG A 678 0.84 -29.36 8.57
N LYS A 679 1.65 -29.67 7.54
CA LYS A 679 2.99 -30.27 7.72
C LYS A 679 3.98 -29.24 8.28
N TYR A 680 4.01 -28.02 7.74
CA TYR A 680 4.85 -26.93 8.28
C TYR A 680 4.54 -26.66 9.75
N ASN A 681 3.27 -26.58 10.14
CA ASN A 681 2.88 -26.43 11.54
C ASN A 681 3.39 -27.56 12.43
N GLY A 682 3.44 -28.80 11.93
CA GLY A 682 4.08 -29.92 12.60
C GLY A 682 5.59 -29.72 12.80
N TYR A 683 6.34 -29.40 11.73
CA TYR A 683 7.80 -29.21 11.80
C TYR A 683 8.20 -27.97 12.60
N ALA A 684 7.45 -26.86 12.47
CA ALA A 684 7.66 -25.64 13.24
C ALA A 684 7.53 -25.90 14.74
N ARG A 685 6.53 -26.69 15.18
CA ARG A 685 6.40 -27.10 16.59
C ARG A 685 7.63 -27.89 17.07
N VAL A 686 8.19 -28.78 16.25
CA VAL A 686 9.42 -29.54 16.60
C VAL A 686 10.63 -28.61 16.75
N ILE A 687 10.82 -27.66 15.81
CA ILE A 687 11.91 -26.68 15.87
C ILE A 687 11.75 -25.76 17.09
N GLN A 688 10.54 -25.25 17.34
CA GLN A 688 10.23 -24.42 18.51
C GLN A 688 10.45 -25.17 19.82
N GLN A 689 10.08 -26.45 19.91
CA GLN A 689 10.36 -27.28 21.09
C GLN A 689 11.86 -27.48 21.30
N ALA A 690 12.63 -27.78 20.25
CA ALA A 690 14.08 -27.92 20.31
C ALA A 690 14.77 -26.61 20.74
N TRP A 691 14.34 -25.46 20.18
CA TRP A 691 14.86 -24.13 20.52
C TRP A 691 14.51 -23.72 21.96
N ARG A 692 13.25 -23.89 22.38
CA ARG A 692 12.82 -23.66 23.78
C ARG A 692 13.61 -24.52 24.76
N LYS A 693 13.84 -25.81 24.43
CA LYS A 693 14.69 -26.72 25.21
C LYS A 693 16.15 -26.25 25.26
N HIS A 694 16.73 -25.83 24.13
CA HIS A 694 18.09 -25.31 24.08
C HIS A 694 18.28 -24.07 24.96
N ILE A 695 17.36 -23.11 24.89
CA ILE A 695 17.38 -21.91 25.75
C ILE A 695 17.20 -22.28 27.23
N ALA A 696 16.27 -23.18 27.56
CA ALA A 696 16.09 -23.65 28.94
C ALA A 696 17.37 -24.31 29.49
N VAL A 697 18.04 -25.16 28.69
CA VAL A 697 19.32 -25.78 29.06
C VAL A 697 20.43 -24.75 29.23
N ARG A 698 20.58 -23.77 28.31
CA ARG A 698 21.60 -22.70 28.47
C ARG A 698 21.35 -21.83 29.70
N LYS A 699 20.09 -21.50 30.01
CA LYS A 699 19.72 -20.78 31.24
C LYS A 699 20.05 -21.60 32.49
N TYR A 700 19.78 -22.90 32.45
CA TYR A 700 20.07 -23.83 33.54
C TYR A 700 21.57 -24.01 33.80
N VAL A 701 22.38 -24.14 32.74
CA VAL A 701 23.85 -24.19 32.85
C VAL A 701 24.38 -22.91 33.50
N ARG A 702 23.93 -21.73 33.05
CA ARG A 702 24.32 -20.44 33.65
C ARG A 702 24.00 -20.35 35.14
N MET A 703 22.83 -20.81 35.57
CA MET A 703 22.47 -20.82 37.00
C MET A 703 23.34 -21.78 37.84
N ARG A 704 23.92 -22.83 37.24
CA ARG A 704 24.90 -23.71 37.90
C ARG A 704 26.31 -23.11 37.93
N GLU A 705 26.68 -22.32 36.93
CA GLU A 705 27.91 -21.52 36.90
C GLU A 705 27.85 -20.43 38.00
N GLU A 706 26.82 -19.57 37.96
CA GLU A 706 26.51 -18.54 38.98
C GLU A 706 26.57 -19.11 40.41
N ALA A 707 26.01 -20.30 40.64
CA ALA A 707 26.00 -20.98 41.94
C ALA A 707 27.33 -21.61 42.35
N SER A 708 28.23 -21.90 41.40
CA SER A 708 29.56 -22.44 41.73
C SER A 708 30.52 -21.32 42.12
N ASP A 709 30.47 -20.18 41.44
CA ASP A 709 31.38 -19.04 41.64
C ASP A 709 31.24 -18.40 43.04
N LEU A 710 30.05 -18.48 43.64
CA LEU A 710 29.82 -18.05 45.02
C LEU A 710 30.74 -18.77 46.03
N LEU A 711 31.06 -20.04 45.79
CA LEU A 711 31.83 -20.91 46.69
C LEU A 711 33.26 -21.19 46.18
N LEU A 712 33.56 -20.88 44.92
CA LEU A 712 34.86 -21.08 44.29
C LEU A 712 35.98 -20.39 45.06
N ASN A 713 37.11 -21.09 45.21
CA ASN A 713 38.30 -20.74 46.00
C ASN A 713 38.06 -20.53 47.52
N LYS A 714 36.83 -20.64 48.01
CA LYS A 714 36.46 -20.34 49.41
C LYS A 714 36.11 -21.58 50.23
N LYS A 715 35.42 -22.56 49.64
CA LYS A 715 34.97 -23.79 50.32
C LYS A 715 35.25 -25.05 49.48
N GLU A 716 35.76 -26.09 50.13
CA GLU A 716 35.97 -27.41 49.50
C GLU A 716 34.64 -28.02 49.05
N ARG A 717 34.70 -28.81 47.97
CA ARG A 717 33.49 -29.31 47.28
C ARG A 717 33.32 -30.80 47.55
N ARG A 718 32.14 -31.21 48.03
CA ARG A 718 31.76 -32.64 48.09
C ARG A 718 31.74 -33.21 46.67
N LYS A 719 32.30 -34.41 46.48
CA LYS A 719 32.38 -35.10 45.17
C LYS A 719 31.04 -35.10 44.42
N ASN A 720 29.94 -35.35 45.14
CA ASN A 720 28.59 -35.41 44.60
C ASN A 720 27.86 -34.05 44.48
N SER A 721 28.49 -32.93 44.86
CA SER A 721 27.85 -31.60 44.85
C SER A 721 28.05 -30.81 43.57
N LEU A 722 29.09 -31.08 42.77
CA LEU A 722 29.38 -30.31 41.54
C LEU A 722 28.40 -30.67 40.41
N ASN A 723 28.19 -31.97 40.21
CA ASN A 723 27.38 -32.53 39.12
C ASN A 723 25.92 -32.80 39.52
N ARG A 724 25.45 -32.23 40.64
CA ARG A 724 24.05 -32.35 41.06
C ARG A 724 23.15 -31.49 40.20
N ASN A 725 21.95 -31.99 39.90
CA ASN A 725 20.91 -31.19 39.28
C ASN A 725 20.21 -30.29 40.31
N PHE A 726 19.83 -29.09 39.90
CA PHE A 726 19.03 -28.14 40.69
C PHE A 726 17.55 -28.29 40.31
N MET A 727 16.69 -28.57 41.30
CA MET A 727 15.26 -28.79 41.12
C MET A 727 14.40 -27.67 41.72
N GLY A 728 14.96 -26.83 42.61
CA GLY A 728 14.24 -25.94 43.50
C GLY A 728 13.51 -26.71 44.60
N ASP A 729 12.45 -27.42 44.24
CA ASP A 729 11.61 -28.16 45.17
C ASP A 729 12.04 -29.63 45.33
N TYR A 730 12.48 -29.98 46.54
CA TYR A 730 12.83 -31.34 46.95
C TYR A 730 11.85 -31.94 47.98
N ILE A 731 10.79 -31.21 48.34
CA ILE A 731 9.70 -31.68 49.20
C ILE A 731 8.53 -32.19 48.35
N GLY A 732 8.26 -31.56 47.21
CA GLY A 732 7.08 -31.81 46.38
C GLY A 732 5.86 -31.04 46.89
N MET A 733 5.99 -29.71 47.00
CA MET A 733 5.01 -28.77 47.56
C MET A 733 3.63 -28.78 46.88
N ASP A 734 3.52 -29.33 45.66
CA ASP A 734 2.23 -29.59 45.00
C ASP A 734 1.45 -30.76 45.62
N ASN A 735 2.13 -31.70 46.28
CA ASN A 735 1.52 -32.85 46.96
C ASN A 735 1.36 -32.65 48.49
N HIS A 736 1.83 -31.51 49.04
CA HIS A 736 1.90 -31.24 50.48
C HIS A 736 1.13 -29.96 50.89
N PRO A 737 -0.22 -29.97 50.82
CA PRO A 737 -1.07 -28.81 51.15
C PRO A 737 -0.90 -28.33 52.60
N GLU A 738 -0.61 -29.24 53.54
CA GLU A 738 -0.37 -28.97 54.96
C GLU A 738 0.92 -28.17 55.23
N ILE A 739 1.85 -28.14 54.28
CA ILE A 739 3.02 -27.25 54.31
C ILE A 739 2.71 -25.96 53.51
N ARG A 740 2.02 -26.09 52.37
CA ARG A 740 1.65 -24.98 51.49
C ARG A 740 0.78 -23.93 52.17
N GLN A 741 -0.02 -24.29 53.18
CA GLN A 741 -0.85 -23.34 53.96
C GLN A 741 -0.06 -22.19 54.63
N PHE A 742 1.25 -22.36 54.86
CA PHE A 742 2.10 -21.34 55.48
C PHE A 742 2.69 -20.34 54.48
N VAL A 743 2.57 -20.60 53.17
CA VAL A 743 3.10 -19.76 52.08
C VAL A 743 1.95 -19.03 51.40
N GLY A 744 2.18 -17.81 50.90
CA GLY A 744 1.11 -17.01 50.27
C GLY A 744 0.50 -17.71 49.05
N ARG A 745 -0.84 -17.69 48.89
CA ARG A 745 -1.57 -18.39 47.80
C ARG A 745 -1.12 -18.05 46.37
N ARG A 746 -0.44 -16.92 46.16
CA ARG A 746 0.14 -16.47 44.87
C ARG A 746 1.67 -16.29 44.93
N GLU A 747 2.30 -16.74 46.01
CA GLU A 747 3.73 -16.59 46.22
C GLU A 747 4.49 -17.80 45.62
N ARG A 748 5.52 -17.50 44.83
CA ARG A 748 6.36 -18.51 44.21
C ARG A 748 7.33 -19.08 45.24
N VAL A 749 7.33 -20.39 45.42
CA VAL A 749 8.44 -21.12 46.02
C VAL A 749 9.58 -21.19 45.01
N ASP A 750 10.78 -20.81 45.43
CA ASP A 750 12.00 -20.93 44.63
C ASP A 750 12.85 -22.12 45.06
N PHE A 751 12.80 -22.49 46.35
CA PHE A 751 13.51 -23.64 46.90
C PHE A 751 12.77 -24.24 48.10
N ALA A 752 12.77 -25.57 48.23
CA ALA A 752 12.22 -26.28 49.38
C ALA A 752 13.04 -27.55 49.71
N ASP A 753 13.47 -27.74 50.97
CA ASP A 753 14.30 -28.87 51.43
C ASP A 753 14.06 -29.23 52.91
N VAL A 754 14.29 -30.48 53.29
CA VAL A 754 14.15 -30.98 54.67
C VAL A 754 15.51 -30.92 55.39
N VAL A 755 15.83 -29.76 55.94
CA VAL A 755 17.12 -29.47 56.58
C VAL A 755 17.22 -29.96 58.02
N VAL A 756 18.45 -30.17 58.49
CA VAL A 756 18.71 -30.39 59.92
C VAL A 756 19.04 -29.05 60.57
N LYS A 757 18.28 -28.67 61.60
CA LYS A 757 18.53 -27.49 62.43
C LYS A 757 19.18 -27.88 63.76
N TYR A 758 20.13 -27.08 64.22
CA TYR A 758 20.78 -27.22 65.52
C TYR A 758 20.18 -26.28 66.56
N ASP A 759 20.08 -26.73 67.82
CA ASP A 759 19.61 -25.94 68.96
C ASP A 759 20.77 -25.37 69.83
N ARG A 760 20.43 -24.66 70.91
CA ARG A 760 21.38 -24.05 71.86
C ARG A 760 22.24 -25.04 72.67
N ARG A 761 21.94 -26.34 72.58
CA ARG A 761 22.68 -27.48 73.15
C ARG A 761 23.24 -28.40 72.05
N PHE A 762 23.30 -27.90 70.81
CA PHE A 762 23.72 -28.62 69.60
C PHE A 762 22.90 -29.88 69.28
N LYS A 763 21.68 -30.01 69.82
CA LYS A 763 20.76 -31.09 69.45
C LYS A 763 20.15 -30.81 68.09
N THR A 764 20.06 -31.86 67.26
CA THR A 764 19.54 -31.82 65.90
C THR A 764 18.03 -32.02 65.86
N VAL A 765 17.33 -31.26 65.02
CA VAL A 765 15.90 -31.42 64.74
C VAL A 765 15.64 -31.13 63.26
N LYS A 766 14.89 -32.00 62.57
CA LYS A 766 14.49 -31.75 61.17
C LYS A 766 13.53 -30.56 61.08
N ARG A 767 13.68 -29.75 60.03
CA ARG A 767 12.83 -28.61 59.69
C ARG A 767 12.67 -28.53 58.18
N ASP A 768 11.49 -28.15 57.72
CA ASP A 768 11.25 -27.92 56.31
C ASP A 768 11.58 -26.45 56.03
N LEU A 769 12.59 -26.23 55.17
CA LEU A 769 13.13 -24.93 54.79
C LEU A 769 12.55 -24.53 53.44
N ILE A 770 11.85 -23.40 53.36
CA ILE A 770 11.27 -22.90 52.11
C ILE A 770 11.75 -21.48 51.86
N LEU A 771 12.24 -21.20 50.65
CA LEU A 771 12.61 -19.87 50.18
C LEU A 771 11.59 -19.37 49.16
N THR A 772 11.16 -18.12 49.35
CA THR A 772 10.39 -17.33 48.38
C THR A 772 11.13 -16.02 48.09
N PRO A 773 10.70 -15.21 47.11
CA PRO A 773 11.28 -13.89 46.86
C PRO A 773 11.17 -12.90 48.04
N LYS A 774 10.31 -13.15 49.02
CA LYS A 774 10.10 -12.26 50.18
C LYS A 774 10.63 -12.83 51.49
N PHE A 775 10.46 -14.13 51.72
CA PHE A 775 10.66 -14.76 53.03
C PHE A 775 11.42 -16.10 52.95
N LEU A 776 12.08 -16.42 54.06
CA LEU A 776 12.62 -17.74 54.39
C LEU A 776 11.81 -18.34 55.54
N TYR A 777 11.15 -19.46 55.28
CA TYR A 777 10.32 -20.20 56.24
C TYR A 777 11.11 -21.37 56.84
N LEU A 778 10.93 -21.59 58.15
CA LEU A 778 11.33 -22.83 58.83
C LEU A 778 10.10 -23.43 59.50
N ILE A 779 9.52 -24.46 58.88
CA ILE A 779 8.36 -25.20 59.38
C ILE A 779 8.85 -26.44 60.16
N GLY A 780 8.08 -26.91 61.13
CA GLY A 780 8.46 -28.09 61.89
C GLY A 780 7.32 -28.76 62.67
N ARG A 781 7.32 -30.09 62.52
CA ARG A 781 6.43 -31.08 63.13
C ARG A 781 6.43 -31.05 64.65
N GLU A 782 5.24 -30.99 65.25
CA GLU A 782 5.00 -31.18 66.68
C GLU A 782 3.79 -32.09 66.91
N LYS A 783 3.82 -32.88 68.00
CA LYS A 783 2.65 -33.67 68.44
C LYS A 783 1.67 -32.79 69.21
N VAL A 784 0.40 -32.81 68.83
CA VAL A 784 -0.69 -32.16 69.55
C VAL A 784 -0.81 -32.78 70.95
N LYS A 785 -0.76 -31.96 72.01
CA LYS A 785 -0.68 -32.44 73.41
C LYS A 785 -2.03 -32.47 74.14
N GLN A 786 -3.02 -31.71 73.68
CA GLN A 786 -4.32 -31.47 74.30
C GLN A 786 -5.40 -31.36 73.20
N GLY A 787 -6.67 -31.59 73.55
CA GLY A 787 -7.78 -31.63 72.60
C GLY A 787 -8.01 -33.01 71.95
N PRO A 788 -9.02 -33.15 71.08
CA PRO A 788 -9.39 -34.44 70.46
C PRO A 788 -8.32 -34.98 69.48
N GLU A 789 -7.50 -34.10 68.90
CA GLU A 789 -6.38 -34.47 68.00
C GLU A 789 -5.12 -34.96 68.74
N LYS A 790 -5.19 -35.17 70.07
CA LYS A 790 -4.04 -35.50 70.92
C LYS A 790 -3.24 -36.71 70.39
N GLY A 791 -1.96 -36.48 70.10
CA GLY A 791 -1.03 -37.46 69.55
C GLY A 791 -0.77 -37.33 68.06
N GLN A 792 -1.66 -36.67 67.29
CA GLN A 792 -1.43 -36.37 65.87
C GLN A 792 -0.22 -35.43 65.71
N ILE A 793 0.49 -35.56 64.58
CA ILE A 793 1.61 -34.70 64.21
C ILE A 793 1.07 -33.58 63.32
N ARG A 794 1.24 -32.33 63.76
CA ARG A 794 0.83 -31.14 63.03
C ARG A 794 2.06 -30.33 62.62
N GLU A 795 2.04 -29.79 61.40
CA GLU A 795 3.04 -28.82 60.97
C GLU A 795 2.80 -27.46 61.62
N VAL A 796 3.89 -26.82 62.05
CA VAL A 796 3.84 -25.51 62.70
C VAL A 796 5.02 -24.66 62.24
N LEU A 797 4.73 -23.44 61.78
CA LEU A 797 5.77 -22.45 61.44
C LEU A 797 6.61 -22.11 62.68
N LYS A 798 7.91 -22.41 62.66
CA LYS A 798 8.85 -22.20 63.78
C LYS A 798 9.75 -20.98 63.62
N ARG A 799 9.91 -20.47 62.40
CA ARG A 799 10.50 -19.15 62.13
C ARG A 799 10.05 -18.67 60.76
N LEU A 800 9.81 -17.37 60.65
CA LEU A 800 9.76 -16.61 59.42
C LEU A 800 10.92 -15.61 59.46
N ILE A 801 11.63 -15.42 58.36
CA ILE A 801 12.66 -14.39 58.20
C ILE A 801 12.38 -13.66 56.88
N GLU A 802 12.28 -12.34 56.89
CA GLU A 802 12.28 -11.56 55.65
C GLU A 802 13.66 -11.61 55.00
N VAL A 803 13.72 -11.83 53.69
CA VAL A 803 15.01 -11.98 52.98
C VAL A 803 15.91 -10.76 53.18
N GLU A 804 15.36 -9.54 53.28
CA GLU A 804 16.14 -8.31 53.51
C GLU A 804 16.70 -8.15 54.93
N LYS A 805 16.22 -8.91 55.92
CA LYS A 805 16.68 -8.88 57.32
C LYS A 805 17.84 -9.86 57.58
N ILE A 806 18.33 -10.54 56.55
CA ILE A 806 19.46 -11.48 56.65
C ILE A 806 20.77 -10.70 56.57
N GLN A 807 21.48 -10.57 57.69
CA GLN A 807 22.71 -9.78 57.80
C GLN A 807 23.87 -10.36 56.99
N SER A 808 24.02 -11.70 57.03
CA SER A 808 25.08 -12.45 56.35
C SER A 808 24.81 -13.95 56.44
N VAL A 809 25.53 -14.76 55.66
CA VAL A 809 25.55 -16.22 55.83
C VAL A 809 26.99 -16.71 56.03
N SER A 810 27.24 -17.49 57.06
CA SER A 810 28.58 -18.02 57.37
C SER A 810 28.70 -19.52 57.11
N LEU A 811 29.86 -19.95 56.59
CA LEU A 811 30.19 -21.33 56.27
C LEU A 811 31.64 -21.67 56.68
N SER A 812 31.93 -22.95 56.94
CA SER A 812 33.33 -23.40 57.04
C SER A 812 34.02 -23.42 55.68
N THR A 813 35.35 -23.53 55.64
CA THR A 813 36.10 -23.70 54.38
C THR A 813 36.24 -25.16 53.94
N LEU A 814 35.86 -26.14 54.77
CA LEU A 814 35.91 -27.59 54.50
C LEU A 814 34.68 -28.08 53.72
N GLN A 815 34.62 -29.37 53.35
CA GLN A 815 33.51 -29.93 52.58
C GLN A 815 32.20 -30.23 53.35
N ASP A 816 32.02 -29.70 54.57
CA ASP A 816 30.81 -29.92 55.37
C ASP A 816 29.56 -29.22 54.78
N ASP A 817 28.38 -29.70 55.17
CA ASP A 817 27.07 -29.19 54.72
C ASP A 817 26.41 -28.17 55.66
N LEU A 818 27.12 -27.66 56.67
CA LEU A 818 26.58 -26.68 57.62
C LEU A 818 26.70 -25.24 57.09
N PHE A 819 25.72 -24.41 57.45
CA PHE A 819 25.72 -22.97 57.22
C PHE A 819 24.91 -22.25 58.32
N ILE A 820 25.24 -20.99 58.57
CA ILE A 820 24.60 -20.17 59.59
C ILE A 820 23.99 -18.94 58.93
N VAL A 821 22.65 -18.82 58.98
CA VAL A 821 21.94 -17.63 58.52
C VAL A 821 21.86 -16.64 59.69
N HIS A 822 22.49 -15.48 59.56
CA HIS A 822 22.54 -14.45 60.59
C HIS A 822 21.43 -13.41 60.43
N GLU A 823 20.82 -13.02 61.55
CA GLU A 823 19.73 -12.04 61.63
C GLU A 823 19.82 -11.29 62.98
N ASP A 824 19.07 -10.21 63.15
CA ASP A 824 19.19 -9.30 64.31
C ASP A 824 18.88 -9.99 65.66
N GLN A 825 17.83 -10.81 65.74
CA GLN A 825 17.32 -11.40 66.97
C GLN A 825 18.13 -12.62 67.44
N TYR A 826 18.40 -13.55 66.52
CA TYR A 826 19.18 -14.78 66.75
C TYR A 826 19.47 -15.51 65.44
N ASP A 827 20.44 -16.40 65.43
CA ASP A 827 20.89 -17.04 64.19
C ASP A 827 20.24 -18.41 63.96
N SER A 828 20.22 -18.85 62.70
CA SER A 828 19.75 -20.18 62.30
C SER A 828 20.93 -21.02 61.80
N VAL A 829 21.46 -21.90 62.66
CA VAL A 829 22.42 -22.96 62.28
C VAL A 829 21.65 -24.10 61.61
N LEU A 830 21.96 -24.35 60.33
CA LEU A 830 21.27 -25.31 59.46
C LEU A 830 22.29 -26.20 58.73
N GLN A 831 21.83 -27.35 58.25
CA GLN A 831 22.62 -28.28 57.43
C GLN A 831 21.76 -28.80 56.28
N SER A 832 22.29 -28.71 55.04
CA SER A 832 21.63 -29.16 53.82
C SER A 832 22.65 -29.66 52.78
N VAL A 833 22.36 -30.81 52.18
CA VAL A 833 23.13 -31.37 51.04
C VAL A 833 22.87 -30.58 49.73
N PHE A 834 21.91 -29.64 49.76
CA PHE A 834 21.55 -28.75 48.65
C PHE A 834 22.03 -27.30 48.85
N LYS A 835 22.86 -27.03 49.87
CA LYS A 835 23.33 -25.68 50.26
C LYS A 835 23.77 -24.81 49.07
N THR A 836 24.46 -25.36 48.06
CA THR A 836 24.97 -24.62 46.90
C THR A 836 23.85 -23.96 46.09
N GLU A 837 22.72 -24.64 45.94
CA GLU A 837 21.52 -24.18 45.23
C GLU A 837 20.70 -23.21 46.11
N PHE A 838 20.51 -23.57 47.38
CA PHE A 838 19.87 -22.70 48.35
C PHE A 838 20.57 -21.32 48.45
N LEU A 839 21.91 -21.32 48.52
CA LEU A 839 22.72 -20.11 48.64
C LEU A 839 22.68 -19.26 47.37
N SER A 840 22.65 -19.86 46.18
CA SER A 840 22.59 -19.07 44.94
C SER A 840 21.23 -18.41 44.75
N LEU A 841 20.14 -19.12 45.07
CA LEU A 841 18.79 -18.56 45.07
C LEU A 841 18.61 -17.50 46.17
N LEU A 842 19.10 -17.74 47.38
CA LEU A 842 19.04 -16.79 48.49
C LEU A 842 19.84 -15.52 48.19
N TYR A 843 21.09 -15.66 47.73
CA TYR A 843 21.95 -14.55 47.34
C TYR A 843 21.28 -13.70 46.25
N LYS A 844 20.68 -14.35 45.24
CA LYS A 844 19.97 -13.69 44.16
C LYS A 844 18.72 -12.93 44.62
N ARG A 845 17.86 -13.54 45.45
CA ARG A 845 16.68 -12.85 46.01
C ARG A 845 17.05 -11.70 46.93
N TYR A 846 18.16 -11.83 47.68
CA TYR A 846 18.71 -10.73 48.47
C TYR A 846 19.21 -9.59 47.59
N GLU A 847 19.95 -9.87 46.51
CA GLU A 847 20.46 -8.86 45.58
C GLU A 847 19.31 -8.18 44.79
N GLU A 848 18.32 -8.93 44.32
CA GLU A 848 17.11 -8.41 43.67
C GLU A 848 16.29 -7.49 44.60
N LYS A 849 16.16 -7.84 45.90
CA LYS A 849 15.33 -7.08 46.86
C LYS A 849 16.06 -5.89 47.49
N THR A 850 17.34 -6.01 47.80
CA THR A 850 18.12 -4.99 48.53
C THR A 850 19.02 -4.13 47.64
N ARG A 851 19.23 -4.53 46.37
CA ARG A 851 20.27 -4.00 45.46
C ARG A 851 21.71 -4.09 46.01
N LYS A 852 21.95 -4.97 46.98
CA LYS A 852 23.25 -5.23 47.62
C LYS A 852 23.58 -6.71 47.57
N LYS A 853 24.87 -7.04 47.51
CA LYS A 853 25.35 -8.43 47.53
C LYS A 853 25.26 -9.01 48.95
N LEU A 854 24.72 -10.22 49.08
CA LEU A 854 24.60 -10.92 50.37
C LEU A 854 25.99 -11.26 50.91
N PRO A 855 26.40 -10.81 52.12
CA PRO A 855 27.74 -11.11 52.62
C PRO A 855 27.88 -12.59 53.01
N LEU A 856 28.70 -13.32 52.25
CA LEU A 856 29.07 -14.71 52.52
C LEU A 856 30.42 -14.75 53.26
N LYS A 857 30.43 -15.26 54.50
CA LYS A 857 31.61 -15.35 55.37
C LYS A 857 32.14 -16.78 55.41
N PHE A 858 33.46 -16.94 55.34
CA PHE A 858 34.12 -18.24 55.30
C PHE A 858 35.20 -18.32 56.39
N ASN A 859 34.98 -19.14 57.42
CA ASN A 859 35.93 -19.35 58.51
C ASN A 859 35.73 -20.73 59.14
N ASN A 860 36.81 -21.39 59.56
CA ASN A 860 36.73 -22.67 60.27
C ASN A 860 36.38 -22.50 61.76
N LEU A 861 36.36 -21.28 62.30
CA LEU A 861 35.68 -20.95 63.55
C LEU A 861 34.46 -20.07 63.23
N LEU A 862 33.25 -20.59 63.46
CA LEU A 862 31.99 -19.87 63.27
C LEU A 862 31.34 -19.57 64.61
N GLU A 863 30.92 -18.32 64.82
CA GLU A 863 30.17 -17.89 66.01
C GLU A 863 28.72 -17.56 65.64
N PHE A 864 27.77 -17.86 66.53
CA PHE A 864 26.35 -17.58 66.31
C PHE A 864 25.59 -17.15 67.58
N LYS A 865 24.60 -16.27 67.39
CA LYS A 865 23.71 -15.72 68.42
C LYS A 865 22.63 -16.75 68.79
N VAL A 866 22.48 -17.05 70.08
CA VAL A 866 21.40 -17.92 70.59
C VAL A 866 20.15 -17.10 70.93
N LYS A 867 18.96 -17.63 70.62
CA LYS A 867 17.68 -17.03 71.02
C LYS A 867 17.60 -16.86 72.54
N LYS A 868 17.38 -15.63 73.01
CA LYS A 868 17.12 -15.28 74.42
C LYS A 868 16.01 -16.19 75.00
N GLY A 869 16.20 -16.68 76.22
CA GLY A 869 15.21 -17.47 76.94
C GLY A 869 14.17 -16.57 77.60
N GLY A 870 12.88 -16.93 77.51
CA GLY A 870 11.79 -16.20 78.15
C GLY A 870 11.64 -16.49 79.65
N TRP A 871 12.73 -16.40 80.42
CA TRP A 871 12.70 -16.63 81.87
C TRP A 871 13.75 -15.80 82.61
N GLY A 872 13.29 -14.73 83.26
CA GLY A 872 14.05 -13.90 84.21
C GLY A 872 15.10 -12.94 83.61
N PRO A 873 15.54 -11.91 84.38
CA PRO A 873 16.56 -10.95 83.93
C PRO A 873 17.93 -11.57 83.63
N PHE A 874 18.22 -12.75 84.19
CA PHE A 874 19.51 -13.42 84.09
C PHE A 874 19.72 -14.24 82.80
N SER A 875 18.76 -14.25 81.86
CA SER A 875 18.91 -14.92 80.56
C SER A 875 19.85 -14.16 79.60
N SER A 876 21.15 -14.16 79.88
CA SER A 876 22.18 -13.61 78.99
C SER A 876 22.10 -14.18 77.57
N ALA A 877 22.24 -13.31 76.56
CA ALA A 877 22.24 -13.65 75.14
C ALA A 877 23.59 -14.23 74.69
N GLY A 878 24.04 -15.30 75.35
CA GLY A 878 25.35 -15.89 75.10
C GLY A 878 25.45 -16.49 73.69
N SER A 879 26.51 -16.14 72.98
CA SER A 879 26.89 -16.77 71.71
C SER A 879 27.32 -18.24 71.90
N ARG A 880 27.46 -18.94 70.78
CA ARG A 880 28.02 -20.30 70.68
C ARG A 880 28.95 -20.39 69.49
N GLN A 881 29.93 -21.27 69.57
CA GLN A 881 30.91 -21.46 68.49
C GLN A 881 30.81 -22.86 67.88
N ILE A 882 31.18 -22.97 66.60
CA ILE A 882 31.35 -24.21 65.85
C ILE A 882 32.76 -24.19 65.29
N GLN A 883 33.58 -25.15 65.70
CA GLN A 883 34.99 -25.26 65.33
C GLN A 883 35.17 -26.44 64.37
N PHE A 884 35.57 -26.14 63.14
CA PHE A 884 35.80 -27.12 62.08
C PHE A 884 37.27 -27.50 62.04
N GLN A 885 37.54 -28.81 62.07
CA GLN A 885 38.88 -29.39 62.00
C GLN A 885 38.90 -30.55 61.01
N MET A 886 40.10 -30.89 60.52
CA MET A 886 40.25 -32.08 59.67
C MET A 886 39.96 -33.36 60.46
N GLY A 887 39.43 -34.35 59.75
CA GLY A 887 39.08 -35.67 60.27
C GLY A 887 39.24 -36.74 59.20
N GLN A 888 38.50 -37.85 59.35
CA GLN A 888 38.49 -38.95 58.40
C GLN A 888 37.06 -39.23 57.94
N GLY A 889 36.89 -39.63 56.68
CA GLY A 889 35.59 -39.91 56.06
C GLY A 889 34.89 -38.67 55.46
N ASP A 890 33.93 -38.94 54.56
CA ASP A 890 33.14 -37.89 53.87
C ASP A 890 31.96 -37.37 54.73
N GLU A 891 31.66 -37.99 55.88
CA GLU A 891 30.63 -37.53 56.83
C GLU A 891 31.23 -36.71 57.99
N ALA A 892 30.41 -35.84 58.59
CA ALA A 892 30.85 -34.92 59.66
C ALA A 892 30.64 -35.55 61.05
N VAL A 893 31.75 -35.81 61.76
CA VAL A 893 31.75 -36.30 63.14
C VAL A 893 31.58 -35.10 64.10
N LEU A 894 30.54 -35.15 64.93
CA LEU A 894 30.13 -34.05 65.80
C LEU A 894 30.47 -34.34 67.27
N LYS A 895 31.27 -33.47 67.89
CA LYS A 895 31.62 -33.54 69.31
C LYS A 895 31.16 -32.25 70.03
N PRO A 896 29.97 -32.25 70.67
CA PRO A 896 29.47 -31.07 71.37
C PRO A 896 30.14 -30.91 72.75
N SER A 897 30.77 -29.77 72.98
CA SER A 897 31.20 -29.25 74.29
C SER A 897 30.28 -28.10 74.73
N SER A 898 30.36 -27.68 76.00
CA SER A 898 29.35 -26.84 76.68
C SER A 898 28.97 -25.53 75.95
N LYS A 899 29.94 -24.88 75.29
CA LYS A 899 29.75 -23.67 74.46
C LYS A 899 30.20 -23.83 73.00
N VAL A 900 30.86 -24.94 72.65
CA VAL A 900 31.56 -25.14 71.36
C VAL A 900 31.19 -26.49 70.76
N LEU A 901 30.79 -26.52 69.49
CA LEU A 901 30.61 -27.76 68.72
C LEU A 901 31.85 -28.00 67.86
N THR A 902 32.63 -29.03 68.17
CA THR A 902 33.75 -29.44 67.30
C THR A 902 33.22 -30.35 66.19
N VAL A 903 33.56 -30.03 64.94
CA VAL A 903 33.15 -30.74 63.73
C VAL A 903 34.40 -31.26 63.01
N SER A 904 34.57 -32.58 63.00
CA SER A 904 35.63 -33.25 62.23
C SER A 904 35.07 -33.77 60.91
N ILE A 905 35.74 -33.46 59.79
CA ILE A 905 35.40 -34.01 58.46
C ILE A 905 36.66 -34.22 57.61
N GLY A 906 36.69 -35.26 56.79
CA GLY A 906 37.78 -35.53 55.86
C GLY A 906 37.85 -34.52 54.70
N PRO A 907 39.01 -34.44 54.01
CA PRO A 907 39.26 -33.47 52.95
C PRO A 907 38.33 -33.68 51.74
N GLY A 908 37.78 -32.60 51.20
CA GLY A 908 36.96 -32.63 49.99
C GLY A 908 37.74 -32.53 48.69
N LEU A 909 37.03 -32.26 47.59
CA LEU A 909 37.68 -31.76 46.38
C LEU A 909 38.24 -30.35 46.64
N PRO A 910 39.38 -29.99 46.02
CA PRO A 910 40.02 -28.69 46.16
C PRO A 910 39.08 -27.49 46.02
N LYS A 911 39.41 -26.37 46.65
CA LYS A 911 38.59 -25.14 46.64
C LYS A 911 38.43 -24.54 45.24
N ASN A 912 39.36 -24.81 44.33
CA ASN A 912 39.33 -24.45 42.91
C ASN A 912 38.64 -25.52 42.02
N ALA A 913 37.99 -26.54 42.58
CA ALA A 913 37.26 -27.55 41.81
C ALA A 913 35.98 -26.96 41.19
N ILE A 914 36.08 -26.59 39.92
CA ILE A 914 34.98 -26.11 39.08
C ILE A 914 34.17 -27.30 38.56
N THR A 915 32.87 -27.10 38.31
CA THR A 915 32.02 -28.04 37.58
C THR A 915 32.60 -28.28 36.18
N ILE A 916 33.07 -29.49 35.88
CA ILE A 916 33.48 -29.84 34.52
C ILE A 916 32.25 -29.73 33.61
N ILE A 917 32.30 -28.78 32.66
CA ILE A 917 31.30 -28.66 31.61
C ILE A 917 31.54 -29.81 30.63
N ILE A 918 30.98 -30.98 30.95
CA ILE A 918 30.78 -32.02 29.94
C ILE A 918 29.78 -31.44 28.95
N SER A 919 30.30 -30.99 27.82
CA SER A 919 29.52 -30.60 26.66
C SER A 919 28.77 -31.83 26.15
N VAL A 920 27.50 -31.96 26.58
CA VAL A 920 26.60 -33.03 26.12
C VAL A 920 26.19 -32.74 24.67
N GLY A 921 27.13 -32.97 23.74
CA GLY A 921 26.80 -33.38 22.39
C GLY A 921 25.90 -34.63 22.44
N PRO A 922 25.13 -34.91 21.38
CA PRO A 922 24.06 -35.91 21.41
C PRO A 922 24.61 -37.34 21.55
N THR A 923 24.84 -37.77 22.80
CA THR A 923 25.33 -39.11 23.11
C THR A 923 24.29 -40.15 22.72
N ARG A 924 24.77 -41.18 22.00
CA ARG A 924 23.98 -42.37 21.66
C ARG A 924 23.44 -43.02 22.94
N ARG A 925 22.24 -43.61 22.81
CA ARG A 925 21.60 -44.54 23.75
C ARG A 925 22.59 -45.21 24.73
N ASP A 926 22.57 -44.80 25.99
CA ASP A 926 23.02 -45.66 27.09
C ASP A 926 21.78 -46.33 27.71
N ASN A 927 21.90 -47.60 28.07
CA ASN A 927 20.78 -48.51 28.33
C ASN A 927 21.04 -49.33 29.60
N ARG A 928 21.27 -48.65 30.72
CA ARG A 928 21.57 -49.25 32.03
C ARG A 928 20.39 -49.09 32.98
N LYS A 929 19.74 -50.22 33.30
CA LYS A 929 18.65 -50.31 34.28
C LYS A 929 19.16 -49.95 35.68
N SER A 930 18.57 -48.95 36.34
CA SER A 930 18.60 -48.88 37.81
C SER A 930 17.45 -49.74 38.36
N ARG A 931 17.66 -50.39 39.52
CA ARG A 931 16.85 -51.51 40.01
C ARG A 931 16.41 -51.27 41.45
N TYR A 932 15.25 -50.65 41.63
CA TYR A 932 14.53 -50.66 42.92
C TYR A 932 13.09 -51.15 42.72
N LYS A 933 12.57 -51.91 43.68
CA LYS A 933 11.28 -52.59 43.58
C LYS A 933 10.12 -51.64 43.94
N GLY A 934 9.12 -51.58 43.07
CA GLY A 934 7.77 -51.09 43.33
C GLY A 934 6.83 -51.89 42.42
N ASN A 935 5.75 -52.46 42.96
CA ASN A 935 5.03 -53.56 42.32
C ASN A 935 3.62 -53.13 41.88
N GLN A 936 3.28 -53.27 40.58
CA GLN A 936 2.09 -53.97 40.06
C GLN A 936 1.88 -53.76 38.55
N ASN A 937 1.05 -54.63 37.95
CA ASN A 937 0.90 -54.83 36.49
C ASN A 937 -0.09 -53.86 35.82
N ARG A 938 0.13 -53.57 34.52
CA ARG A 938 -0.66 -54.12 33.39
C ARG A 938 -0.18 -53.62 32.00
N ASN A 939 0.30 -54.55 31.18
CA ASN A 939 -0.14 -54.89 29.79
C ASN A 939 -0.93 -53.82 28.99
N LEU A 940 -0.72 -53.53 27.69
CA LEU A 940 -0.21 -54.32 26.53
C LEU A 940 0.53 -53.38 25.50
N PRO A 941 0.98 -53.82 24.29
CA PRO A 941 2.18 -53.26 23.64
C PRO A 941 1.96 -52.31 22.46
N LEU A 942 3.06 -51.69 22.00
CA LEU A 942 3.19 -51.01 20.72
C LEU A 942 4.42 -51.57 19.98
N ASN A 943 4.26 -51.93 18.70
CA ASN A 943 5.21 -52.76 17.96
C ASN A 943 5.78 -52.00 16.74
N CYS A 944 7.05 -52.24 16.40
CA CYS A 944 7.78 -51.78 15.19
C CYS A 944 7.80 -50.23 14.94
N PHE A 945 8.88 -49.59 14.46
CA PHE A 945 9.94 -50.04 13.55
C PHE A 945 11.31 -49.43 13.90
N ARG A 946 12.37 -50.03 13.33
CA ARG A 946 13.76 -49.60 13.44
C ARG A 946 14.28 -49.33 12.03
N ASN A 947 14.72 -48.10 11.72
CA ASN A 947 15.77 -47.91 10.72
C ASN A 947 16.53 -46.58 10.86
N SER A 948 17.63 -46.46 10.13
CA SER A 948 18.70 -45.48 10.38
C SER A 948 18.86 -44.48 9.24
N PHE A 949 19.35 -43.27 9.55
CA PHE A 949 19.94 -42.37 8.56
C PHE A 949 21.36 -41.96 8.99
N LYS A 950 22.31 -42.04 8.06
CA LYS A 950 23.60 -41.36 8.13
C LYS A 950 23.44 -39.99 7.46
N MET A 951 24.03 -38.94 8.03
CA MET A 951 24.27 -37.69 7.30
C MET A 951 25.72 -37.66 6.80
N PHE A 952 25.90 -37.21 5.56
CA PHE A 952 27.20 -36.78 5.04
C PHE A 952 27.41 -35.30 5.41
N LEU A 953 28.68 -34.89 5.55
CA LEU A 953 29.06 -33.48 5.61
C LEU A 953 29.38 -32.98 4.19
N TRP A 954 29.14 -31.70 3.95
CA TRP A 954 29.88 -30.91 2.95
C TRP A 954 30.65 -29.78 3.64
N PRO A 955 31.73 -29.26 3.05
CA PRO A 955 32.69 -28.39 3.75
C PRO A 955 32.23 -26.94 3.83
N VAL A 956 32.71 -26.24 4.86
CA VAL A 956 32.70 -24.77 4.93
C VAL A 956 33.94 -24.24 4.20
N ILE A 957 33.78 -23.23 3.34
CA ILE A 957 34.90 -22.53 2.69
C ILE A 957 35.53 -21.56 3.69
N SER A 958 36.85 -21.56 3.77
CA SER A 958 37.65 -20.76 4.70
C SER A 958 38.18 -19.47 4.09
N GLU A 959 38.09 -18.36 4.82
CA GLU A 959 38.85 -17.13 4.52
C GLU A 959 40.35 -17.29 4.84
N PRO A 960 41.27 -16.74 4.03
CA PRO A 960 42.70 -16.62 4.36
C PRO A 960 43.01 -15.36 5.22
N PRO A 961 44.17 -15.32 5.91
CA PRO A 961 44.45 -14.33 6.97
C PRO A 961 45.11 -13.02 6.49
N LYS A 962 45.20 -12.05 7.43
CA LYS A 962 45.93 -10.78 7.28
C LYS A 962 47.45 -10.93 7.54
N SER A 963 48.24 -10.03 6.99
CA SER A 963 49.60 -9.69 7.46
C SER A 963 49.90 -8.19 7.25
N ASP A 964 50.77 -7.62 8.09
CA ASP A 964 51.08 -6.18 8.13
C ASP A 964 52.21 -5.75 7.17
N SER A 965 52.23 -4.47 6.77
CA SER A 965 53.30 -3.52 7.19
C SER A 965 53.23 -2.10 6.57
N ARG A 966 53.53 -1.09 7.42
CA ARG A 966 54.28 0.19 7.19
C ARG A 966 54.03 1.03 5.91
N GLY A 967 53.87 2.36 5.94
CA GLY A 967 53.91 3.35 7.04
C GLY A 967 54.22 4.79 6.55
N ARG A 968 54.10 5.82 7.43
CA ARG A 968 54.07 7.30 7.12
C ARG A 968 52.80 7.70 6.36
N GLY A 969 52.22 8.92 6.44
CA GLY A 969 52.45 10.21 7.12
C GLY A 969 51.53 11.25 6.42
N THR A 970 51.13 12.43 6.92
CA THR A 970 51.42 13.27 8.11
C THR A 970 50.32 14.34 8.25
N GLN A 971 49.98 14.77 9.48
CA GLN A 971 49.24 16.02 9.84
C GLN A 971 47.79 16.17 9.30
N GLY A 972 46.86 16.89 9.95
CA GLY A 972 46.91 17.57 11.24
C GLY A 972 45.52 17.87 11.81
N GLN A 973 45.46 18.22 13.10
CA GLN A 973 44.28 18.69 13.85
C GLN A 973 44.40 20.24 14.04
N PRO A 974 43.37 21.01 14.49
CA PRO A 974 42.45 20.67 15.59
C PRO A 974 40.97 21.07 15.42
N ALA A 975 40.15 20.68 16.42
CA ALA A 975 38.82 21.22 16.65
C ALA A 975 38.86 22.36 17.69
N VAL A 976 37.88 23.27 17.64
CA VAL A 976 37.63 24.30 18.68
C VAL A 976 36.15 24.24 19.10
N ARG A 977 35.86 24.74 20.30
CA ARG A 977 34.66 24.48 21.09
C ARG A 977 34.27 25.77 21.82
N ASN A 978 33.02 26.23 21.69
CA ASN A 978 32.26 27.09 22.61
C ASN A 978 30.90 27.47 21.96
N SER A 979 29.91 28.10 22.61
CA SER A 979 29.36 28.13 24.00
C SER A 979 28.52 29.42 24.12
N LEU A 980 27.62 29.50 25.12
CA LEU A 980 26.69 30.61 25.44
C LEU A 980 25.54 30.78 24.42
N LEU A 981 24.24 30.93 24.73
CA LEU A 981 23.40 31.38 25.88
C LEU A 981 23.02 32.87 25.95
N HIS A 982 21.69 33.06 25.98
CA HIS A 982 20.90 34.12 26.63
C HIS A 982 20.90 35.56 26.07
N GLN A 983 19.71 36.01 25.63
CA GLN A 983 18.94 37.02 26.39
C GLN A 983 17.44 37.02 26.01
N GLN A 984 16.60 37.59 26.88
CA GLN A 984 15.16 37.83 26.68
C GLN A 984 14.78 39.24 27.14
N SER A 985 13.96 39.95 26.35
CA SER A 985 13.08 41.06 26.77
C SER A 985 12.28 41.57 25.55
N SER A 986 11.20 42.36 25.63
CA SER A 986 9.99 42.39 26.48
C SER A 986 9.34 43.79 26.35
N MET A 987 8.01 43.83 26.17
CA MET A 987 7.09 44.97 26.45
C MET A 987 7.02 46.21 25.50
N ASP A 988 5.85 46.32 24.86
CA ASP A 988 4.87 47.44 24.92
C ASP A 988 4.98 48.82 24.19
N GLN A 989 3.84 49.13 23.54
CA GLN A 989 3.07 50.39 23.49
C GLN A 989 3.36 51.60 22.56
N MET A 990 2.34 51.88 21.74
CA MET A 990 1.70 53.16 21.35
C MET A 990 2.52 54.45 21.12
N HIS A 991 2.38 55.02 19.91
CA HIS A 991 1.67 56.30 19.59
C HIS A 991 1.72 56.53 18.06
N ARG A 992 0.64 56.60 17.26
CA ARG A 992 -0.56 57.47 17.24
C ARG A 992 -0.33 58.91 16.73
N ARG A 993 -0.30 59.12 15.40
CA ARG A 993 -0.60 60.37 14.65
C ARG A 993 -0.73 60.03 13.14
N ARG A 994 -1.54 60.71 12.30
CA ARG A 994 -2.84 61.38 12.50
C ARG A 994 -3.47 61.59 11.11
N SER A 995 -4.69 61.11 10.87
CA SER A 995 -5.44 61.39 9.63
C SER A 995 -6.05 62.81 9.63
N LYS A 996 -6.40 63.30 8.44
CA LYS A 996 -7.45 64.32 8.24
C LYS A 996 -8.31 63.92 7.05
N GLU A 997 -9.61 63.96 7.24
CA GLU A 997 -10.66 63.63 6.25
C GLU A 997 -11.16 64.91 5.55
N TYR A 998 -11.96 64.75 4.49
CA TYR A 998 -13.26 65.41 4.40
C TYR A 998 -14.27 64.57 3.60
N LYS A 999 -15.56 64.88 3.75
CA LYS A 999 -16.75 64.05 3.46
C LYS A 999 -17.99 64.99 3.46
N PRO A 1000 -19.19 64.60 2.95
CA PRO A 1000 -19.52 64.23 1.56
C PRO A 1000 -20.84 64.91 1.05
N LEU A 1001 -21.39 64.42 -0.09
CA LEU A 1001 -22.80 64.59 -0.57
C LEU A 1001 -23.19 65.97 -1.18
N PRO A 1002 -24.31 66.08 -1.97
CA PRO A 1002 -25.30 65.05 -2.35
C PRO A 1002 -25.36 64.71 -3.85
N GLY A 1003 -26.14 63.69 -4.22
CA GLY A 1003 -26.13 63.05 -5.55
C GLY A 1003 -27.07 63.61 -6.62
N SER A 1004 -27.05 62.97 -7.80
CA SER A 1004 -27.93 63.26 -8.94
C SER A 1004 -28.26 62.00 -9.78
N GLY A 1005 -29.41 62.04 -10.45
CA GLY A 1005 -29.92 61.16 -11.54
C GLY A 1005 -29.32 59.76 -11.76
N GLY A 1006 -30.05 58.71 -11.36
CA GLY A 1006 -29.84 57.35 -11.86
C GLY A 1006 -30.37 57.14 -13.30
N PRO A 1007 -29.59 56.57 -14.23
CA PRO A 1007 -30.08 56.24 -15.58
C PRO A 1007 -31.15 55.12 -15.59
N LYS A 1008 -32.04 55.16 -16.59
CA LYS A 1008 -33.12 54.17 -16.78
C LYS A 1008 -32.57 52.78 -17.19
N PRO A 1009 -33.28 51.68 -16.89
CA PRO A 1009 -32.86 50.33 -17.27
C PRO A 1009 -32.79 50.15 -18.79
N LYS A 1010 -31.79 49.41 -19.25
CA LYS A 1010 -31.70 48.92 -20.64
C LYS A 1010 -32.73 47.79 -20.88
N PRO A 1011 -33.23 47.61 -22.12
CA PRO A 1011 -34.24 46.59 -22.42
C PRO A 1011 -33.69 45.17 -22.24
N ARG A 1012 -34.58 44.23 -21.89
CA ARG A 1012 -34.28 42.79 -21.92
C ARG A 1012 -34.11 42.31 -23.37
N PRO A 1013 -33.27 41.30 -23.65
CA PRO A 1013 -33.28 40.62 -24.95
C PRO A 1013 -34.67 40.00 -25.19
N ARG A 1014 -35.12 39.98 -26.45
CA ARG A 1014 -36.33 39.26 -26.84
C ARG A 1014 -35.96 37.79 -27.01
N THR A 1015 -36.60 36.92 -26.23
CA THR A 1015 -36.65 35.49 -26.50
C THR A 1015 -37.44 35.24 -27.79
N PRO A 1016 -37.11 34.18 -28.57
CA PRO A 1016 -37.86 33.83 -29.78
C PRO A 1016 -39.30 33.47 -29.41
N GLN A 1017 -40.26 33.88 -30.24
CA GLN A 1017 -41.68 33.65 -30.01
C GLN A 1017 -42.33 33.00 -31.22
N CYS A 1018 -43.43 32.31 -30.97
CA CYS A 1018 -44.33 31.85 -32.01
C CYS A 1018 -45.79 32.15 -31.63
N ARG A 1019 -46.62 32.31 -32.65
CA ARG A 1019 -48.06 32.47 -32.55
C ARG A 1019 -48.74 31.16 -32.92
N ALA A 1020 -49.69 30.72 -32.11
CA ALA A 1020 -50.50 29.55 -32.43
C ALA A 1020 -51.40 29.79 -33.65
N LEU A 1021 -51.32 28.90 -34.64
CA LEU A 1021 -52.22 28.88 -35.81
C LEU A 1021 -53.52 28.11 -35.52
N TYR A 1022 -53.44 27.15 -34.60
CA TYR A 1022 -54.56 26.29 -34.18
C TYR A 1022 -54.55 26.14 -32.67
N ALA A 1023 -55.72 25.90 -32.07
CA ALA A 1023 -55.80 25.50 -30.66
C ALA A 1023 -55.31 24.05 -30.49
N TYR A 1024 -54.75 23.75 -29.33
CA TYR A 1024 -54.24 22.43 -28.97
C TYR A 1024 -54.42 22.17 -27.47
N ASP A 1025 -55.17 21.11 -27.17
CA ASP A 1025 -55.36 20.61 -25.81
C ASP A 1025 -54.31 19.53 -25.50
N ALA A 1026 -53.48 19.80 -24.48
CA ALA A 1026 -52.51 18.87 -23.92
C ALA A 1026 -53.17 17.55 -23.46
N GLN A 1027 -52.57 16.43 -23.83
CA GLN A 1027 -53.00 15.06 -23.52
C GLN A 1027 -52.20 14.49 -22.34
N ASP A 1028 -50.90 14.79 -22.26
CA ASP A 1028 -50.00 14.40 -21.18
C ASP A 1028 -49.58 15.59 -20.26
N THR A 1029 -49.04 15.27 -19.09
CA THR A 1029 -48.82 16.26 -18.00
C THR A 1029 -47.69 17.27 -18.23
N ASP A 1030 -46.80 16.99 -19.18
CA ASP A 1030 -45.68 17.82 -19.60
C ASP A 1030 -45.93 18.53 -20.95
N GLU A 1031 -47.11 18.34 -21.55
CA GLU A 1031 -47.56 19.09 -22.72
C GLU A 1031 -48.22 20.43 -22.33
N LEU A 1032 -48.21 21.38 -23.25
CA LEU A 1032 -48.68 22.75 -23.05
C LEU A 1032 -49.99 22.99 -23.82
N ASN A 1033 -51.06 23.36 -23.12
CA ASN A 1033 -52.35 23.72 -23.70
C ASN A 1033 -52.38 25.20 -24.12
N PHE A 1034 -52.84 25.49 -25.34
CA PHE A 1034 -52.94 26.84 -25.90
C PHE A 1034 -54.10 26.97 -26.91
N GLN A 1035 -54.60 28.19 -27.08
CA GLN A 1035 -55.59 28.54 -28.10
C GLN A 1035 -54.93 29.20 -29.33
N ALA A 1036 -55.66 29.28 -30.45
CA ALA A 1036 -55.20 30.00 -31.63
C ALA A 1036 -54.94 31.50 -31.33
N ASP A 1037 -54.03 32.10 -32.09
CA ASP A 1037 -53.46 33.45 -31.92
C ASP A 1037 -52.72 33.71 -30.58
N GLU A 1038 -52.58 32.75 -29.67
CA GLU A 1038 -51.73 32.91 -28.47
C GLU A 1038 -50.24 32.92 -28.80
N ILE A 1039 -49.48 33.75 -28.08
CA ILE A 1039 -48.02 33.90 -28.27
C ILE A 1039 -47.27 33.08 -27.22
N ILE A 1040 -46.54 32.07 -27.68
CA ILE A 1040 -45.71 31.16 -26.90
C ILE A 1040 -44.24 31.61 -26.99
N GLU A 1041 -43.54 31.62 -25.87
CA GLU A 1041 -42.09 31.83 -25.80
C GLU A 1041 -41.38 30.50 -26.09
N ILE A 1042 -40.55 30.44 -27.14
CA ILE A 1042 -39.83 29.22 -27.52
C ILE A 1042 -38.61 29.06 -26.61
N LEU A 1043 -38.47 27.91 -25.95
CA LEU A 1043 -37.33 27.55 -25.12
C LEU A 1043 -36.39 26.58 -25.83
N CYS A 1044 -36.92 25.62 -26.60
CA CYS A 1044 -36.15 24.66 -27.38
C CYS A 1044 -36.95 24.17 -28.60
N GLU A 1045 -36.26 23.89 -29.71
CA GLU A 1045 -36.85 23.30 -30.93
C GLU A 1045 -36.27 21.90 -31.15
N ASP A 1046 -37.05 20.84 -30.91
CA ASP A 1046 -36.58 19.47 -31.17
C ASP A 1046 -36.83 19.05 -32.63
N PRO A 1047 -35.86 18.37 -33.30
CA PRO A 1047 -36.01 17.85 -34.66
C PRO A 1047 -37.15 16.84 -34.87
N SER A 1048 -37.72 16.27 -33.80
CA SER A 1048 -38.93 15.41 -33.85
C SER A 1048 -40.22 16.16 -34.21
N GLY A 1049 -40.21 17.50 -34.18
CA GLY A 1049 -41.38 18.34 -34.46
C GLY A 1049 -42.16 18.77 -33.20
N TRP A 1050 -41.72 18.38 -32.00
CA TRP A 1050 -42.25 18.86 -30.74
C TRP A 1050 -41.29 19.91 -30.14
N TRP A 1051 -41.78 21.12 -29.90
CA TRP A 1051 -40.98 22.21 -29.35
C TRP A 1051 -41.30 22.38 -27.86
N GLN A 1052 -40.32 22.84 -27.09
CA GLN A 1052 -40.53 23.20 -25.68
C GLN A 1052 -40.72 24.71 -25.58
N GLY A 1053 -41.72 25.17 -24.84
CA GLY A 1053 -42.02 26.58 -24.71
C GLY A 1053 -42.66 26.97 -23.39
N ARG A 1054 -42.86 28.27 -23.21
CA ARG A 1054 -43.48 28.88 -22.04
C ARG A 1054 -44.69 29.72 -22.47
N LEU A 1055 -45.83 29.49 -21.83
CA LEU A 1055 -47.07 30.26 -22.03
C LEU A 1055 -47.76 30.42 -20.67
N ARG A 1056 -48.29 31.62 -20.38
CA ARG A 1056 -49.02 31.93 -19.13
C ARG A 1056 -48.25 31.54 -17.84
N GLY A 1057 -46.92 31.45 -17.89
CA GLY A 1057 -46.05 31.05 -16.77
C GLY A 1057 -45.91 29.54 -16.54
N LYS A 1058 -46.48 28.68 -17.41
CA LYS A 1058 -46.18 27.24 -17.47
C LYS A 1058 -45.18 26.94 -18.57
N GLU A 1059 -44.39 25.89 -18.39
CA GLU A 1059 -43.47 25.34 -19.39
C GLU A 1059 -43.94 23.93 -19.78
N GLY A 1060 -43.76 23.56 -21.05
CA GLY A 1060 -44.17 22.25 -21.57
C GLY A 1060 -43.90 22.08 -23.06
N MET A 1061 -44.17 20.88 -23.56
CA MET A 1061 -44.03 20.50 -24.97
C MET A 1061 -45.26 20.88 -25.79
N PHE A 1062 -45.06 21.25 -27.05
CA PHE A 1062 -46.14 21.54 -28.00
C PHE A 1062 -45.77 21.17 -29.44
N PRO A 1063 -46.74 20.82 -30.31
CA PRO A 1063 -46.46 20.48 -31.70
C PRO A 1063 -46.05 21.73 -32.50
N GLY A 1064 -44.82 21.73 -33.01
CA GLY A 1064 -44.21 22.87 -33.73
C GLY A 1064 -44.86 23.18 -35.08
N ASN A 1065 -45.69 22.28 -35.62
CA ASN A 1065 -46.51 22.49 -36.81
C ASN A 1065 -47.88 23.14 -36.52
N TYR A 1066 -48.22 23.42 -35.25
CA TYR A 1066 -49.42 24.16 -34.86
C TYR A 1066 -49.16 25.67 -34.67
N VAL A 1067 -47.94 26.13 -34.95
CA VAL A 1067 -47.49 27.51 -34.69
C VAL A 1067 -46.75 28.14 -35.88
N GLU A 1068 -46.67 29.46 -35.88
CA GLU A 1068 -45.86 30.30 -36.80
C GLU A 1068 -44.88 31.15 -35.98
N LYS A 1069 -43.60 31.22 -36.37
CA LYS A 1069 -42.61 32.06 -35.66
C LYS A 1069 -42.79 33.55 -35.98
N ILE A 1070 -42.56 34.42 -34.99
CA ILE A 1070 -42.77 35.88 -35.07
C ILE A 1070 -41.57 36.70 -34.58
#